data_AF-A0A9K3LK68-F1
#
_entry.id   AF-A0A9K3LK68-F1
#
_cell.length_a   1.000
_cell.length_b   1.000
_cell.length_c   1.000
_cell.angle_alpha   90.00
_cell.angle_beta   90.00
_cell.angle_gamma   90.00
#
_symmetry.space_group_name_H-M   'P 1'
#
loop_
_entity.id
_entity.type
_entity.pdbx_description
1 polymer ?
#
loop_
_entity_poly.entity_id
_entity_poly.type
_entity_poly.pdbx_seq_one_letter_code
_entity_poly.pdbx_strand_id
1 'polypeptide(L)'
;MECESPFKRQRKTVATSLNVHRLDASSSRYGTYCTSSYPYPPTEIDDNIAKIDHHYHHSVSIDSTIDSLKQAFTTQQRVCTLQTLLQQLRYDPSTKSCYCSPNVLSRLLQTGFVPTLCFHLASCLHNGDGDRFSSTQVIELLLQALDVAYRYIPELVHEEALTDDHRKDLLKFLPKIYQQAQYTFHNHQSAMHHNRSNNHGLTTSLILSIWHSISSSSLGSSLLLQRPETLPLISEMLSIEQRHAAAACEKEIIMAGLGLLKNLTFYGEDHRHSIVEHTDLVSTLSSLTNSPNDKTVERLSAIFRNLALSSDVRLKMAQRSDVLTALAVMVGKSIMSGDEENENNSKHILRNALSTLSNLAIETSATNLLLFHGDGILIKQLAKILLQVDDTVVRKRSIKTLRLLARDTATVSPMMILLQNHHLLEILSNCAMYDSNDGVRMEAQEAFAKCATLIRSPMEQYQSVLDALTHMTVKTIHNIPSSSADVVTRALREQASHPENRLCMGRRTELIEGLAKILSSASTSQLAKENVCATFLDLSKDPVNHLSLASPVILGALVGSLLDVHAQVSNEIASTTSRRVHLRESIVRCLLNLSQTPDTWKTMASQTSLLQSLLQFASNRSTDPNLKTQVKNVILRLAAEL
;
A
#
# COMPACT_ATOMS: atom_id res chain seq x y z
N MET A 1 -46.12 -14.19 -26.05
CA MET A 1 -45.74 -13.87 -24.65
C MET A 1 -44.28 -13.38 -24.62
N GLU A 2 -43.92 -12.15 -25.02
CA GLU A 2 -44.67 -10.86 -25.01
C GLU A 2 -45.24 -10.56 -23.60
N CYS A 3 -45.08 -9.39 -22.97
CA CYS A 3 -44.34 -8.15 -23.28
C CYS A 3 -44.18 -7.36 -21.94
N GLU A 4 -43.38 -6.29 -21.74
CA GLU A 4 -42.55 -5.47 -22.64
C GLU A 4 -41.41 -4.79 -21.84
N SER A 5 -40.75 -3.77 -22.42
CA SER A 5 -40.09 -2.68 -21.68
C SER A 5 -40.70 -1.34 -22.11
N PRO A 6 -40.43 -0.22 -21.41
CA PRO A 6 -40.15 0.97 -22.22
C PRO A 6 -38.99 1.83 -21.68
N PHE A 7 -38.00 2.04 -22.56
CA PHE A 7 -37.11 3.19 -22.52
C PHE A 7 -37.85 4.46 -23.01
N LYS A 8 -37.61 5.62 -22.38
CA LYS A 8 -37.72 6.92 -23.05
C LYS A 8 -36.50 7.81 -22.77
N ARG A 9 -35.85 8.24 -23.85
CA ARG A 9 -34.80 9.27 -23.86
C ARG A 9 -35.43 10.65 -24.02
N GLN A 10 -34.76 11.69 -23.50
CA GLN A 10 -34.64 12.95 -24.23
C GLN A 10 -33.18 13.43 -24.22
N ARG A 11 -32.75 14.00 -25.36
CA ARG A 11 -31.46 14.66 -25.55
C ARG A 11 -31.67 16.18 -25.54
N LYS A 12 -30.68 16.93 -25.09
CA LYS A 12 -30.26 18.19 -25.74
C LYS A 12 -28.74 18.21 -25.86
N THR A 13 -28.24 18.83 -26.92
CA THR A 13 -26.83 18.85 -27.33
C THR A 13 -26.57 20.15 -28.10
N VAL A 14 -25.30 20.59 -28.16
CA VAL A 14 -24.64 21.72 -28.87
C VAL A 14 -23.84 22.50 -27.80
N ALA A 15 -22.53 22.28 -27.63
CA ALA A 15 -21.39 22.74 -28.46
C ALA A 15 -21.27 24.28 -28.47
N THR A 16 -20.13 24.92 -28.19
CA THR A 16 -18.80 24.74 -28.84
C THR A 16 -17.58 25.09 -27.96
N SER A 17 -16.59 24.19 -27.98
CA SER A 17 -15.12 24.38 -28.12
C SER A 17 -14.40 25.67 -27.71
N LEU A 18 -13.32 25.50 -26.91
CA LEU A 18 -11.96 26.01 -27.24
C LEU A 18 -10.87 25.19 -26.49
N ASN A 19 -9.60 25.45 -26.80
CA ASN A 19 -8.54 24.43 -26.83
C ASN A 19 -7.46 24.54 -25.74
N VAL A 20 -6.82 23.39 -25.44
CA VAL A 20 -5.43 23.22 -24.94
C VAL A 20 -5.03 23.91 -23.62
N HIS A 21 -4.88 23.10 -22.56
CA HIS A 21 -3.54 22.74 -22.05
C HIS A 21 -3.60 21.45 -21.20
N ARG A 22 -2.73 20.48 -21.48
CA ARG A 22 -2.49 19.31 -20.62
C ARG A 22 -1.49 19.68 -19.53
N LEU A 23 -1.85 19.43 -18.27
CA LEU A 23 -0.92 19.18 -17.17
C LEU A 23 -1.49 18.07 -16.28
N ASP A 24 -0.65 17.13 -15.88
CA ASP A 24 -1.05 15.93 -15.15
C ASP A 24 -1.32 16.23 -13.66
N ALA A 25 -2.54 15.92 -13.20
CA ALA A 25 -2.87 15.84 -11.78
C ALA A 25 -4.07 14.89 -11.56
N SER A 26 -3.80 13.59 -11.42
CA SER A 26 -4.81 12.59 -11.05
C SER A 26 -4.41 11.81 -9.80
N SER A 27 -4.30 12.53 -8.69
CA SER A 27 -4.11 11.96 -7.34
C SER A 27 -4.93 12.69 -6.28
N SER A 28 -6.25 12.78 -6.48
CA SER A 28 -7.20 13.10 -5.40
C SER A 28 -8.54 12.41 -5.64
N ARG A 29 -8.80 11.32 -4.88
CA ARG A 29 -10.12 10.69 -4.63
C ARG A 29 -10.04 9.40 -3.79
N TYR A 30 -9.30 9.41 -2.68
CA TYR A 30 -9.50 8.48 -1.56
C TYR A 30 -8.98 9.17 -0.30
N GLY A 31 -9.89 9.79 0.47
CA GLY A 31 -9.54 10.74 1.54
C GLY A 31 -10.70 11.05 2.48
N THR A 32 -11.60 10.09 2.70
CA THR A 32 -12.58 10.08 3.79
C THR A 32 -12.35 8.81 4.61
N TYR A 33 -12.80 8.81 5.87
CA TYR A 33 -12.46 7.83 6.93
C TYR A 33 -11.10 8.03 7.61
N CYS A 34 -10.88 9.23 8.16
CA CYS A 34 -10.14 9.41 9.42
C CYS A 34 -11.10 9.82 10.55
N THR A 35 -12.15 9.03 10.78
CA THR A 35 -12.85 9.05 12.07
C THR A 35 -12.04 8.21 13.04
N SER A 36 -11.26 8.85 13.92
CA SER A 36 -10.85 8.20 15.16
C SER A 36 -12.12 7.82 15.92
N SER A 37 -12.31 6.53 16.18
CA SER A 37 -13.36 6.04 17.05
C SER A 37 -13.02 6.38 18.52
N TYR A 38 -13.07 7.66 18.85
CA TYR A 38 -13.39 8.07 20.21
C TYR A 38 -14.85 7.66 20.48
N PRO A 39 -15.20 7.29 21.72
CA PRO A 39 -16.60 7.13 22.06
C PRO A 39 -17.30 8.48 21.81
N TYR A 40 -18.36 8.46 21.00
CA TYR A 40 -19.41 9.47 21.15
C TYR A 40 -19.87 9.43 22.61
N PRO A 41 -20.18 10.58 23.24
CA PRO A 41 -20.77 10.56 24.58
C PRO A 41 -22.01 9.65 24.55
N PRO A 42 -22.20 8.77 25.55
CA PRO A 42 -23.31 7.81 25.53
C PRO A 42 -24.63 8.58 25.42
N THR A 43 -25.34 8.38 24.32
CA THR A 43 -26.61 9.07 24.00
C THR A 43 -27.78 8.56 24.85
N GLU A 44 -27.56 7.51 25.64
CA GLU A 44 -28.50 6.98 26.62
C GLU A 44 -27.78 6.90 27.98
N ILE A 45 -27.79 8.02 28.69
CA ILE A 45 -27.65 8.02 30.15
C ILE A 45 -29.05 7.85 30.72
N ASP A 46 -29.25 6.90 31.64
CA ASP A 46 -30.50 6.72 32.37
C ASP A 46 -31.07 8.06 32.88
N ASP A 47 -32.29 8.39 32.45
CA ASP A 47 -33.07 9.58 32.89
C ASP A 47 -33.28 9.63 34.42
N ASN A 48 -32.95 8.54 35.12
CA ASN A 48 -32.99 8.41 36.58
C ASN A 48 -31.75 9.01 37.28
N ILE A 49 -30.60 9.15 36.60
CA ILE A 49 -29.41 9.80 37.18
C ILE A 49 -29.55 11.34 37.12
N ALA A 50 -30.22 11.87 36.10
CA ALA A 50 -30.41 13.31 35.91
C ALA A 50 -31.32 14.00 36.96
N LYS A 51 -32.04 13.24 37.80
CA LYS A 51 -33.08 13.78 38.71
C LYS A 51 -32.71 13.87 40.19
N ILE A 52 -31.52 13.42 40.59
CA ILE A 52 -31.10 13.39 42.01
C ILE A 52 -30.24 14.62 42.40
N ASP A 53 -29.64 15.32 41.43
CA ASP A 53 -28.56 16.30 41.65
C ASP A 53 -29.05 17.76 41.86
N HIS A 54 -30.27 17.97 42.38
CA HIS A 54 -30.93 19.29 42.46
C HIS A 54 -30.98 19.92 43.87
N HIS A 55 -30.13 19.48 44.80
CA HIS A 55 -30.02 20.08 46.13
C HIS A 55 -28.59 20.51 46.50
N TYR A 56 -28.42 21.83 46.62
CA TYR A 56 -27.44 22.52 47.46
C TYR A 56 -25.96 22.10 47.34
N HIS A 57 -25.32 22.55 46.26
CA HIS A 57 -23.96 23.09 46.37
C HIS A 57 -23.89 24.46 45.70
N HIS A 58 -23.20 25.41 46.35
CA HIS A 58 -22.81 26.66 45.70
C HIS A 58 -21.92 26.30 44.50
N SER A 59 -22.47 26.42 43.28
CA SER A 59 -21.72 26.19 42.05
C SER A 59 -20.73 27.34 41.84
N VAL A 60 -19.55 27.22 42.46
CA VAL A 60 -18.38 28.05 42.17
C VAL A 60 -18.20 28.08 40.65
N SER A 61 -18.21 29.27 40.04
CA SER A 61 -18.09 29.36 38.58
C SER A 61 -16.72 28.85 38.14
N ILE A 62 -16.67 28.18 36.99
CA ILE A 62 -15.40 27.75 36.37
C ILE A 62 -14.43 28.95 36.22
N ASP A 63 -14.98 30.14 35.92
CA ASP A 63 -14.22 31.39 35.79
C ASP A 63 -13.56 31.76 37.13
N SER A 64 -14.30 31.67 38.25
CA SER A 64 -13.76 31.96 39.59
C SER A 64 -12.71 30.93 40.06
N THR A 65 -12.81 29.67 39.62
CA THR A 65 -11.77 28.66 39.86
C THR A 65 -10.49 29.01 39.08
N ILE A 66 -10.62 29.47 37.84
CA ILE A 66 -9.48 29.86 37.00
C ILE A 66 -8.83 31.15 37.51
N ASP A 67 -9.61 32.12 37.98
CA ASP A 67 -9.05 33.33 38.60
C ASP A 67 -8.40 33.03 39.96
N SER A 68 -8.95 32.08 40.72
CA SER A 68 -8.28 31.54 41.92
C SER A 68 -6.97 30.83 41.57
N LEU A 69 -6.90 30.16 40.42
CA LEU A 69 -5.67 29.50 39.94
C LEU A 69 -4.62 30.54 39.55
N LYS A 70 -4.98 31.59 38.80
CA LYS A 70 -4.09 32.73 38.49
C LYS A 70 -3.50 33.38 39.75
N GLN A 71 -4.23 33.33 40.88
CA GLN A 71 -3.80 33.85 42.19
C GLN A 71 -3.14 32.80 43.10
N ALA A 72 -2.93 31.56 42.63
CA ALA A 72 -2.38 30.46 43.43
C ALA A 72 -0.85 30.51 43.51
N PHE A 73 -0.34 31.32 44.43
CA PHE A 73 1.11 31.48 44.66
C PHE A 73 1.75 30.27 45.34
N THR A 74 1.06 29.63 46.31
CA THR A 74 1.61 28.47 47.06
C THR A 74 1.24 27.12 46.44
N THR A 75 2.04 26.09 46.73
CA THR A 75 1.76 24.71 46.29
C THR A 75 0.38 24.22 46.75
N GLN A 76 0.01 24.47 48.01
CA GLN A 76 -1.29 24.06 48.56
C GLN A 76 -2.45 24.74 47.85
N GLN A 77 -2.37 26.05 47.56
CA GLN A 77 -3.39 26.76 46.78
C GLN A 77 -3.55 26.16 45.38
N ARG A 78 -2.44 25.81 44.71
CA ARG A 78 -2.46 25.17 43.39
C ARG A 78 -3.14 23.80 43.46
N VAL A 79 -2.77 22.94 44.42
CA VAL A 79 -3.40 21.62 44.60
C VAL A 79 -4.90 21.74 44.83
N CYS A 80 -5.35 22.54 45.81
CA CYS A 80 -6.78 22.69 46.11
C CYS A 80 -7.58 23.24 44.92
N THR A 81 -7.03 24.23 44.21
CA THR A 81 -7.72 24.84 43.06
C THR A 81 -7.78 23.89 41.86
N LEU A 82 -6.69 23.16 41.56
CA LEU A 82 -6.67 22.17 40.47
C LEU A 82 -7.57 20.95 40.77
N GLN A 83 -7.66 20.52 42.02
CA GLN A 83 -8.62 19.49 42.43
C GLN A 83 -10.06 19.96 42.26
N THR A 84 -10.37 21.18 42.70
CA THR A 84 -11.70 21.80 42.52
C THR A 84 -12.07 21.92 41.03
N LEU A 85 -11.11 22.33 40.20
CA LEU A 85 -11.24 22.41 38.75
C LEU A 85 -11.53 21.05 38.13
N LEU A 86 -10.73 20.01 38.44
CA LEU A 86 -10.94 18.66 37.90
C LEU A 86 -12.28 18.05 38.36
N GLN A 87 -12.72 18.36 39.58
CA GLN A 87 -14.05 18.00 40.09
C GLN A 87 -15.18 18.72 39.32
N GLN A 88 -15.04 20.03 39.04
CA GLN A 88 -15.97 20.78 38.20
C GLN A 88 -16.03 20.27 36.76
N LEU A 89 -14.90 19.79 36.23
CA LEU A 89 -14.82 19.12 34.93
C LEU A 89 -15.37 17.69 34.97
N ARG A 90 -15.72 17.16 36.15
CA ARG A 90 -16.13 15.76 36.34
C ARG A 90 -15.12 14.81 35.70
N TYR A 91 -13.82 15.07 35.92
CA TYR A 91 -12.73 14.25 35.40
C TYR A 91 -12.59 12.98 36.23
N ASP A 92 -12.77 11.84 35.59
CA ASP A 92 -12.47 10.53 36.17
C ASP A 92 -11.02 10.13 35.81
N PRO A 93 -10.07 10.07 36.77
CA PRO A 93 -8.69 9.72 36.48
C PRO A 93 -8.49 8.25 36.09
N SER A 94 -9.48 7.37 36.34
CA SER A 94 -9.39 5.94 36.01
C SER A 94 -9.71 5.65 34.54
N THR A 95 -10.68 6.39 33.97
CA THR A 95 -11.03 6.32 32.53
C THR A 95 -10.48 7.50 31.72
N LYS A 96 -9.88 8.50 32.39
CA LYS A 96 -9.43 9.79 31.86
C LYS A 96 -10.51 10.54 31.08
N SER A 97 -11.76 10.40 31.51
CA SER A 97 -12.93 10.98 30.84
C SER A 97 -13.42 12.27 31.51
N CYS A 98 -13.80 13.27 30.71
CA CYS A 98 -14.50 14.47 31.17
C CYS A 98 -16.01 14.29 30.93
N TYR A 99 -16.82 14.41 31.98
CA TYR A 99 -18.29 14.45 31.89
C TYR A 99 -18.86 15.87 32.05
N CYS A 100 -18.01 16.85 31.78
CA CYS A 100 -18.29 18.27 31.69
C CYS A 100 -19.22 18.61 30.51
N SER A 101 -20.04 19.67 30.63
CA SER A 101 -20.84 20.15 29.50
C SER A 101 -19.97 20.93 28.49
N PRO A 102 -20.32 20.94 27.18
CA PRO A 102 -19.59 21.71 26.17
C PRO A 102 -19.46 23.21 26.50
N ASN A 103 -20.43 23.78 27.21
CA ASN A 103 -20.39 25.18 27.67
C ASN A 103 -19.26 25.44 28.68
N VAL A 104 -18.92 24.47 29.53
CA VAL A 104 -17.79 24.57 30.47
C VAL A 104 -16.47 24.54 29.68
N LEU A 105 -16.34 23.63 28.73
CA LEU A 105 -15.17 23.52 27.84
C LEU A 105 -14.94 24.79 27.00
N SER A 106 -16.01 25.36 26.43
CA SER A 106 -15.94 26.63 25.70
C SER A 106 -15.51 27.80 26.60
N ARG A 107 -15.96 27.84 27.87
CA ARG A 107 -15.49 28.83 28.85
C ARG A 107 -14.02 28.67 29.25
N LEU A 108 -13.50 27.44 29.36
CA LEU A 108 -12.05 27.23 29.57
C LEU A 108 -11.23 27.93 28.46
N LEU A 109 -11.65 27.79 27.20
CA LEU A 109 -10.96 28.43 26.08
C LEU A 109 -10.96 29.96 26.18
N GLN A 110 -12.09 30.56 26.58
CA GLN A 110 -12.27 32.02 26.67
C GLN A 110 -11.52 32.68 27.84
N THR A 111 -11.26 31.97 28.93
CA THR A 111 -10.72 32.52 30.19
C THR A 111 -9.19 32.59 30.27
N GLY A 112 -8.48 32.16 29.22
CA GLY A 112 -7.01 32.06 29.21
C GLY A 112 -6.49 30.85 30.00
N PHE A 113 -7.26 29.76 30.04
CA PHE A 113 -6.96 28.57 30.84
C PHE A 113 -5.61 27.93 30.51
N VAL A 114 -5.33 27.63 29.23
CA VAL A 114 -4.09 26.96 28.81
C VAL A 114 -2.84 27.82 29.11
N PRO A 115 -2.78 29.13 28.77
CA PRO A 115 -1.69 30.00 29.21
C PRO A 115 -1.49 30.00 30.74
N THR A 116 -2.58 29.99 31.52
CA THR A 116 -2.51 29.91 32.99
C THR A 116 -1.86 28.60 33.46
N LEU A 117 -2.27 27.45 32.91
CA LEU A 117 -1.66 26.15 33.20
C LEU A 117 -0.18 26.11 32.81
N CYS A 118 0.18 26.61 31.61
CA CYS A 118 1.56 26.71 31.15
C CYS A 118 2.43 27.58 32.07
N PHE A 119 1.89 28.69 32.59
CA PHE A 119 2.59 29.55 33.56
C PHE A 119 2.90 28.81 34.87
N HIS A 120 1.92 28.12 35.46
CA HIS A 120 2.17 27.33 36.68
C HIS A 120 3.13 26.17 36.44
N LEU A 121 3.07 25.55 35.25
CA LEU A 121 3.97 24.47 34.86
C LEU A 121 5.42 24.96 34.75
N ALA A 122 5.64 26.13 34.13
CA ALA A 122 6.94 26.80 34.09
C ALA A 122 7.44 27.18 35.50
N SER A 123 6.56 27.68 36.38
CA SER A 123 6.91 27.98 37.78
C SER A 123 7.33 26.73 38.56
N CYS A 124 6.67 25.58 38.35
CA CYS A 124 7.03 24.32 39.01
C CYS A 124 8.37 23.77 38.49
N LEU A 125 8.65 23.92 37.20
CA LEU A 125 9.94 23.54 36.59
C LEU A 125 11.11 24.43 37.02
N HIS A 126 10.87 25.70 37.35
CA HIS A 126 11.94 26.63 37.74
C HIS A 126 12.33 26.53 39.23
N ASN A 127 11.37 26.23 40.11
CA ASN A 127 11.56 26.26 41.56
C ASN A 127 12.04 24.91 42.17
N GLY A 128 12.70 24.05 41.38
CA GLY A 128 12.88 22.61 41.64
C GLY A 128 13.81 22.17 42.79
N ASP A 129 14.43 23.11 43.52
CA ASP A 129 15.44 22.79 44.55
C ASP A 129 14.91 22.80 46.00
N GLY A 130 13.70 23.31 46.26
CA GLY A 130 13.18 23.45 47.64
C GLY A 130 12.38 22.25 48.17
N ASP A 131 11.41 21.75 47.40
CA ASP A 131 10.53 20.63 47.78
C ASP A 131 10.08 19.85 46.54
N ARG A 132 10.69 18.68 46.35
CA ARG A 132 10.50 17.84 45.17
C ARG A 132 9.24 16.97 45.22
N PHE A 133 8.65 16.74 46.40
CA PHE A 133 7.46 15.90 46.50
C PHE A 133 6.18 16.69 46.23
N SER A 134 6.04 17.87 46.82
CA SER A 134 4.83 18.68 46.65
C SER A 134 4.71 19.27 45.24
N SER A 135 5.85 19.50 44.57
CA SER A 135 5.89 19.90 43.15
C SER A 135 5.44 18.80 42.18
N THR A 136 5.74 17.52 42.44
CA THR A 136 5.28 16.40 41.59
C THR A 136 3.75 16.33 41.52
N GLN A 137 3.06 16.42 42.67
CA GLN A 137 1.60 16.37 42.71
C GLN A 137 0.95 17.52 41.93
N VAL A 138 1.51 18.74 42.02
CA VAL A 138 1.01 19.88 41.24
C VAL A 138 1.22 19.66 39.73
N ILE A 139 2.37 19.12 39.33
CA ILE A 139 2.66 18.80 37.92
C ILE A 139 1.68 17.75 37.39
N GLU A 140 1.39 16.68 38.14
CA GLU A 140 0.40 15.66 37.75
C GLU A 140 -1.00 16.27 37.55
N LEU A 141 -1.47 17.10 38.49
CA LEU A 141 -2.77 17.79 38.39
C LEU A 141 -2.82 18.80 37.23
N LEU A 142 -1.74 19.53 36.97
CA LEU A 142 -1.61 20.42 35.80
C LEU A 142 -1.67 19.62 34.48
N LEU A 143 -1.00 18.47 34.41
CA LEU A 143 -1.04 17.59 33.24
C LEU A 143 -2.42 16.96 33.02
N GLN A 144 -3.14 16.58 34.08
CA GLN A 144 -4.54 16.13 33.96
C GLN A 144 -5.45 17.23 33.40
N ALA A 145 -5.32 18.46 33.90
CA ALA A 145 -6.08 19.61 33.40
C ALA A 145 -5.74 19.94 31.92
N LEU A 146 -4.46 19.83 31.53
CA LEU A 146 -4.01 19.97 30.14
C LEU A 146 -4.51 18.83 29.24
N ASP A 147 -4.48 17.58 29.70
CA ASP A 147 -4.99 16.42 28.96
C ASP A 147 -6.49 16.58 28.66
N VAL A 148 -7.29 16.99 29.65
CA VAL A 148 -8.71 17.32 29.44
C VAL A 148 -8.87 18.42 28.39
N ALA A 149 -8.10 19.51 28.50
CA ALA A 149 -8.17 20.61 27.55
C ALA A 149 -7.87 20.13 26.10
N TYR A 150 -6.71 19.53 25.89
CA TYR A 150 -6.25 19.13 24.55
C TYR A 150 -7.04 17.96 23.95
N ARG A 151 -7.66 17.11 24.77
CA ARG A 151 -8.51 16.00 24.31
C ARG A 151 -9.94 16.41 23.96
N TYR A 152 -10.53 17.36 24.69
CA TYR A 152 -11.95 17.69 24.59
C TYR A 152 -12.26 19.07 23.98
N ILE A 153 -11.25 19.89 23.68
CA ILE A 153 -11.41 21.22 23.04
C ILE A 153 -10.69 21.20 21.67
N PRO A 154 -11.37 20.87 20.55
CA PRO A 154 -10.77 20.80 19.21
C PRO A 154 -10.06 22.09 18.78
N GLU A 155 -10.54 23.24 19.25
CA GLU A 155 -9.95 24.56 19.02
C GLU A 155 -8.55 24.71 19.61
N LEU A 156 -8.13 23.81 20.50
CA LEU A 156 -6.76 23.79 21.03
C LEU A 156 -5.74 23.13 20.09
N VAL A 157 -6.19 22.27 19.16
CA VAL A 157 -5.34 21.49 18.24
C VAL A 157 -5.45 21.92 16.77
N HIS A 158 -6.33 22.87 16.45
CA HIS A 158 -6.38 23.53 15.14
C HIS A 158 -5.10 24.31 14.82
N GLU A 159 -4.73 24.36 13.53
CA GLU A 159 -3.43 24.86 13.10
C GLU A 159 -3.21 26.34 13.44
N GLU A 160 -4.18 27.22 13.16
CA GLU A 160 -4.13 28.64 13.58
C GLU A 160 -3.77 28.78 15.06
N ALA A 161 -4.40 27.93 15.88
CA ALA A 161 -4.32 27.98 17.31
C ALA A 161 -2.96 27.46 17.83
N LEU A 162 -2.29 26.55 17.10
CA LEU A 162 -0.93 26.08 17.39
C LEU A 162 0.17 27.09 16.98
N THR A 163 -0.16 28.17 16.25
CA THR A 163 0.81 29.23 15.93
C THR A 163 1.11 30.16 17.13
N ASP A 164 0.29 30.12 18.17
CA ASP A 164 0.43 30.86 19.43
C ASP A 164 1.69 30.43 20.22
N ASP A 165 2.51 31.41 20.60
CA ASP A 165 3.78 31.17 21.30
C ASP A 165 3.57 30.49 22.67
N HIS A 166 2.46 30.76 23.37
CA HIS A 166 2.14 30.10 24.64
C HIS A 166 1.94 28.58 24.49
N ARG A 167 1.59 28.11 23.29
CA ARG A 167 1.40 26.67 22.99
C ARG A 167 2.70 26.03 22.51
N LYS A 168 3.55 26.78 21.82
CA LYS A 168 4.94 26.37 21.56
C LYS A 168 5.73 26.21 22.86
N ASP A 169 5.43 27.00 23.89
CA ASP A 169 6.01 26.87 25.23
C ASP A 169 5.63 25.56 25.93
N LEU A 170 4.38 25.10 25.82
CA LEU A 170 3.98 23.78 26.34
C LEU A 170 4.87 22.65 25.77
N LEU A 171 5.16 22.71 24.47
CA LEU A 171 6.08 21.76 23.81
C LEU A 171 7.52 21.86 24.33
N LYS A 172 7.95 22.98 24.93
CA LYS A 172 9.25 23.12 25.62
C LYS A 172 9.24 22.52 27.02
N PHE A 173 8.08 22.43 27.66
CA PHE A 173 7.93 21.95 29.04
C PHE A 173 7.76 20.43 29.14
N LEU A 174 6.97 19.82 28.25
CA LEU A 174 6.67 18.38 28.28
C LEU A 174 7.93 17.48 28.31
N PRO A 175 9.00 17.71 27.50
CA PRO A 175 10.26 16.98 27.61
C PRO A 175 10.92 17.06 29.00
N LYS A 176 10.94 18.26 29.61
CA LYS A 176 11.58 18.52 30.89
C LYS A 176 10.84 17.87 32.06
N ILE A 177 9.51 17.86 31.99
CA ILE A 177 8.64 17.21 32.98
C ILE A 177 8.89 15.71 32.99
N TYR A 178 8.98 15.09 31.81
CA TYR A 178 9.31 13.67 31.71
C TYR A 178 10.68 13.37 32.32
N GLN A 179 11.73 14.13 31.97
CA GLN A 179 13.07 13.97 32.54
C GLN A 179 13.08 14.11 34.07
N GLN A 180 12.34 15.08 34.63
CA GLN A 180 12.19 15.26 36.08
C GLN A 180 11.45 14.09 36.73
N ALA A 181 10.37 13.59 36.12
CA ALA A 181 9.61 12.44 36.61
C ALA A 181 10.46 11.16 36.59
N GLN A 182 11.20 10.94 35.51
CA GLN A 182 12.10 9.79 35.35
C GLN A 182 13.27 9.82 36.34
N TYR A 183 13.92 10.98 36.54
CA TYR A 183 14.94 11.16 37.58
C TYR A 183 14.36 10.89 38.98
N THR A 184 13.13 11.34 39.24
CA THR A 184 12.44 11.07 40.51
C THR A 184 12.14 9.58 40.68
N PHE A 185 11.75 8.88 39.62
CA PHE A 185 11.51 7.43 39.64
C PHE A 185 12.79 6.64 39.95
N HIS A 186 13.87 6.86 39.19
CA HIS A 186 15.14 6.14 39.35
C HIS A 186 15.74 6.27 40.76
N ASN A 187 15.73 7.47 41.34
CA ASN A 187 16.24 7.68 42.70
C ASN A 187 15.39 6.99 43.80
N HIS A 188 14.11 6.74 43.54
CA HIS A 188 13.20 6.12 44.52
C HIS A 188 13.01 4.61 44.32
N GLN A 189 13.33 4.06 43.15
CA GLN A 189 13.29 2.63 42.89
C GLN A 189 14.23 1.85 43.81
N SER A 190 15.35 2.47 44.21
CA SER A 190 16.30 1.94 45.21
C SER A 190 15.83 1.99 46.67
N ALA A 191 14.69 2.63 46.97
CA ALA A 191 14.30 2.96 48.34
C ALA A 191 13.05 2.22 48.87
N MET A 192 12.03 1.96 48.02
CA MET A 192 10.77 1.32 48.42
C MET A 192 10.11 0.58 47.26
N HIS A 193 9.95 -0.75 47.37
CA HIS A 193 9.68 -1.61 46.21
C HIS A 193 8.22 -1.75 45.71
N HIS A 194 7.17 -1.32 46.44
CA HIS A 194 5.79 -1.79 46.14
C HIS A 194 4.69 -0.76 45.85
N ASN A 195 4.77 0.51 46.26
CA ASN A 195 3.65 1.47 46.08
C ASN A 195 3.92 2.70 45.17
N ARG A 196 5.12 2.86 44.60
CA ARG A 196 5.51 4.08 43.84
C ARG A 196 5.55 3.93 42.31
N SER A 197 5.23 2.77 41.75
CA SER A 197 5.30 2.53 40.30
C SER A 197 4.27 3.33 39.49
N ASN A 198 3.12 3.66 40.08
CA ASN A 198 1.96 4.17 39.34
C ASN A 198 2.10 5.62 38.88
N ASN A 199 2.82 6.47 39.62
CA ASN A 199 2.95 7.90 39.33
C ASN A 199 3.75 8.20 38.04
N HIS A 200 4.81 7.43 37.77
CA HIS A 200 5.57 7.58 36.54
C HIS A 200 4.71 7.22 35.33
N GLY A 201 4.01 6.09 35.37
CA GLY A 201 3.13 5.65 34.28
C GLY A 201 2.03 6.67 33.97
N LEU A 202 1.39 7.23 35.00
CA LEU A 202 0.40 8.30 34.84
C LEU A 202 0.99 9.53 34.14
N THR A 203 2.15 10.02 34.61
CA THR A 203 2.83 11.18 34.01
C THR A 203 3.20 10.94 32.55
N THR A 204 3.80 9.78 32.23
CA THR A 204 4.14 9.39 30.85
C THR A 204 2.90 9.34 29.96
N SER A 205 1.82 8.73 30.46
CA SER A 205 0.56 8.60 29.72
C SER A 205 -0.08 9.95 29.39
N LEU A 206 -0.09 10.88 30.34
CA LEU A 206 -0.62 12.24 30.14
C LEU A 206 0.20 13.01 29.10
N ILE A 207 1.54 12.95 29.18
CA ILE A 207 2.43 13.59 28.20
C ILE A 207 2.18 13.05 26.78
N LEU A 208 2.14 11.72 26.62
CA LEU A 208 1.84 11.09 25.33
C LEU A 208 0.43 11.42 24.82
N SER A 209 -0.56 11.55 25.69
CA SER A 209 -1.93 11.92 25.31
C SER A 209 -2.02 13.37 24.82
N ILE A 210 -1.35 14.31 25.50
CA ILE A 210 -1.26 15.71 25.08
C ILE A 210 -0.53 15.81 23.72
N TRP A 211 0.62 15.15 23.56
CA TRP A 211 1.33 15.09 22.28
C TRP A 211 0.51 14.43 21.18
N HIS A 212 -0.19 13.32 21.45
CA HIS A 212 -1.07 12.66 20.50
C HIS A 212 -2.16 13.61 20.00
N SER A 213 -2.77 14.37 20.91
CA SER A 213 -3.79 15.36 20.58
C SER A 213 -3.22 16.49 19.71
N ILE A 214 -2.05 17.04 20.08
CA ILE A 214 -1.35 18.08 19.29
C ILE A 214 -0.97 17.55 17.89
N SER A 215 -0.51 16.30 17.77
CA SER A 215 -0.11 15.69 16.48
C SER A 215 -1.26 15.45 15.49
N SER A 216 -2.51 15.73 15.85
CA SER A 216 -3.69 15.51 14.99
C SER A 216 -3.77 16.42 13.75
N SER A 217 -2.83 17.37 13.59
CA SER A 217 -2.68 18.25 12.43
C SER A 217 -1.28 18.17 11.81
N SER A 218 -1.12 18.74 10.59
CA SER A 218 0.19 18.83 9.91
C SER A 218 1.14 19.73 10.69
N LEU A 219 0.67 20.93 11.05
CA LEU A 219 1.46 21.85 11.85
C LEU A 219 1.84 21.25 13.21
N GLY A 220 0.92 20.59 13.91
CA GLY A 220 1.20 19.98 15.22
C GLY A 220 2.22 18.83 15.15
N SER A 221 2.14 17.98 14.13
CA SER A 221 3.16 16.95 13.88
C SER A 221 4.52 17.56 13.52
N SER A 222 4.55 18.61 12.70
CA SER A 222 5.78 19.33 12.33
C SER A 222 6.44 20.00 13.55
N LEU A 223 5.66 20.72 14.38
CA LEU A 223 6.14 21.35 15.62
C LEU A 223 6.69 20.36 16.64
N LEU A 224 6.21 19.11 16.65
CA LEU A 224 6.74 18.04 17.48
C LEU A 224 8.05 17.46 16.90
N LEU A 225 8.10 17.22 15.59
CA LEU A 225 9.25 16.60 14.90
C LEU A 225 10.44 17.55 14.70
N GLN A 226 10.20 18.87 14.68
CA GLN A 226 11.26 19.89 14.69
C GLN A 226 12.08 19.92 15.99
N ARG A 227 11.62 19.25 17.06
CA ARG A 227 12.31 19.21 18.35
C ARG A 227 13.17 17.95 18.43
N PRO A 228 14.50 18.07 18.62
CA PRO A 228 15.39 16.91 18.63
C PRO A 228 15.11 15.94 19.78
N GLU A 229 14.45 16.38 20.86
CA GLU A 229 14.15 15.55 22.02
C GLU A 229 12.92 14.65 21.83
N THR A 230 12.00 14.97 20.90
CA THR A 230 10.70 14.27 20.79
C THR A 230 10.84 12.79 20.47
N LEU A 231 11.62 12.43 19.44
CA LEU A 231 11.76 11.04 19.02
C LEU A 231 12.55 10.17 20.03
N PRO A 232 13.68 10.64 20.61
CA PRO A 232 14.34 9.93 21.72
C PRO A 232 13.40 9.66 22.90
N LEU A 233 12.60 10.65 23.32
CA LEU A 233 11.70 10.48 24.44
C LEU A 233 10.57 9.49 24.14
N ILE A 234 9.95 9.54 22.96
CA ILE A 234 8.95 8.54 22.56
C ILE A 234 9.56 7.13 22.51
N SER A 235 10.79 7.01 22.00
CA SER A 235 11.54 5.74 21.95
C SER A 235 11.79 5.18 23.35
N GLU A 236 12.23 6.03 24.28
CA GLU A 236 12.51 5.66 25.67
C GLU A 236 11.25 5.26 26.42
N MET A 237 10.18 6.06 26.33
CA MET A 237 8.87 5.77 26.91
C MET A 237 8.37 4.39 26.47
N LEU A 238 8.35 4.12 25.17
CA LEU A 238 7.91 2.82 24.65
C LEU A 238 8.86 1.66 25.06
N SER A 239 10.16 1.93 25.15
CA SER A 239 11.17 0.93 25.56
C SER A 239 11.05 0.50 27.03
N ILE A 240 10.69 1.43 27.91
CA ILE A 240 10.49 1.15 29.34
C ILE A 240 9.24 0.27 29.50
N GLU A 241 8.10 0.71 28.97
CA GLU A 241 6.83 -0.01 29.10
C GLU A 241 6.88 -1.42 28.48
N GLN A 242 7.59 -1.59 27.35
CA GLN A 242 7.77 -2.90 26.74
C GLN A 242 8.48 -3.92 27.64
N ARG A 243 9.39 -3.47 28.52
CA ARG A 243 10.09 -4.36 29.46
C ARG A 243 9.22 -4.78 30.65
N HIS A 244 8.17 -4.01 30.94
CA HIS A 244 7.33 -4.22 32.12
C HIS A 244 6.02 -4.95 31.79
N ALA A 245 5.44 -4.70 30.61
CA ALA A 245 4.36 -5.37 29.82
C ALA A 245 3.34 -6.38 30.44
N ALA A 246 3.25 -6.53 31.75
CA ALA A 246 2.37 -7.43 32.49
C ALA A 246 1.19 -6.71 33.16
N ALA A 247 1.19 -5.37 33.23
CA ALA A 247 0.19 -4.57 33.92
C ALA A 247 -0.72 -3.76 32.97
N ALA A 248 -1.95 -3.50 33.41
CA ALA A 248 -2.97 -2.85 32.58
C ALA A 248 -2.64 -1.39 32.19
N CYS A 249 -1.89 -0.66 33.02
CA CYS A 249 -1.50 0.74 32.76
C CYS A 249 -0.56 0.87 31.57
N GLU A 250 0.34 -0.10 31.40
CA GLU A 250 1.41 -0.13 30.38
C GLU A 250 0.81 -0.24 28.97
N LYS A 251 -0.31 -0.98 28.85
CA LYS A 251 -1.10 -1.08 27.61
C LYS A 251 -1.58 0.28 27.13
N GLU A 252 -1.96 1.18 28.04
CA GLU A 252 -2.45 2.50 27.68
C GLU A 252 -1.31 3.40 27.16
N ILE A 253 -0.14 3.36 27.81
CA ILE A 253 1.03 4.15 27.43
C ILE A 253 1.54 3.73 26.05
N ILE A 254 1.63 2.41 25.79
CA ILE A 254 1.96 1.85 24.47
C ILE A 254 0.93 2.31 23.43
N MET A 255 -0.37 2.23 23.74
CA MET A 255 -1.42 2.64 22.79
C MET A 255 -1.42 4.15 22.51
N ALA A 256 -1.13 5.00 23.50
CA ALA A 256 -0.98 6.43 23.34
C ALA A 256 0.25 6.77 22.47
N GLY A 257 1.41 6.16 22.75
CA GLY A 257 2.64 6.35 21.96
C GLY A 257 2.51 5.86 20.52
N LEU A 258 1.84 4.74 20.27
CA LEU A 258 1.52 4.28 18.92
C LEU A 258 0.45 5.16 18.24
N GLY A 259 -0.47 5.77 18.99
CA GLY A 259 -1.39 6.77 18.47
C GLY A 259 -0.63 8.01 17.97
N LEU A 260 0.25 8.54 18.81
CA LEU A 260 1.15 9.65 18.48
C LEU A 260 1.99 9.34 17.24
N LEU A 261 2.72 8.22 17.22
CA LEU A 261 3.56 7.84 16.08
C LEU A 261 2.77 7.59 14.79
N LYS A 262 1.54 7.07 14.88
CA LYS A 262 0.65 6.97 13.70
C LYS A 262 0.34 8.35 13.13
N ASN A 263 0.05 9.34 13.97
CA ASN A 263 -0.20 10.72 13.54
C ASN A 263 1.08 11.37 12.98
N LEU A 264 2.20 11.29 13.70
CA LEU A 264 3.49 11.84 13.25
C LEU A 264 3.92 11.27 11.89
N THR A 265 3.74 9.97 11.65
CA THR A 265 4.05 9.34 10.36
C THR A 265 3.02 9.61 9.26
N PHE A 266 1.78 9.96 9.62
CA PHE A 266 0.72 10.30 8.66
C PHE A 266 0.84 11.76 8.22
N TYR A 267 0.84 12.71 9.17
CA TYR A 267 0.81 14.15 8.94
C TYR A 267 2.21 14.78 8.78
N GLY A 268 3.24 14.22 9.41
CA GLY A 268 4.63 14.68 9.31
C GLY A 268 5.36 14.06 8.12
N GLU A 269 4.82 14.18 6.91
CA GLU A 269 5.31 13.47 5.71
C GLU A 269 6.80 13.72 5.45
N ASP A 270 7.25 14.98 5.52
CA ASP A 270 8.63 15.40 5.28
C ASP A 270 9.63 14.84 6.31
N HIS A 271 9.16 14.44 7.49
CA HIS A 271 9.97 14.01 8.64
C HIS A 271 10.01 12.49 8.82
N ARG A 272 9.41 11.71 7.90
CA ARG A 272 9.43 10.24 7.93
C ARG A 272 10.85 9.67 7.93
N HIS A 273 11.79 10.35 7.27
CA HIS A 273 13.21 9.98 7.27
C HIS A 273 13.83 10.02 8.67
N SER A 274 13.58 11.09 9.44
CA SER A 274 14.11 11.29 10.79
C SER A 274 13.58 10.22 11.76
N ILE A 275 12.32 9.80 11.58
CA ILE A 275 11.70 8.71 12.35
C ILE A 275 12.40 7.36 12.09
N VAL A 276 12.80 7.08 10.84
CA VAL A 276 13.47 5.81 10.49
C VAL A 276 14.97 5.82 10.80
N GLU A 277 15.60 7.00 10.81
CA GLU A 277 16.98 7.19 11.27
C GLU A 277 17.14 7.03 12.79
N HIS A 278 16.06 7.24 13.57
CA HIS A 278 16.08 6.98 15.01
C HIS A 278 16.08 5.46 15.30
N THR A 279 17.26 4.85 15.29
CA THR A 279 17.40 3.38 15.18
C THR A 279 16.65 2.60 16.25
N ASP A 280 16.69 3.08 17.49
CA ASP A 280 16.14 2.39 18.66
C ASP A 280 14.61 2.47 18.71
N LEU A 281 14.04 3.51 18.10
CA LEU A 281 12.59 3.67 17.98
C LEU A 281 12.04 2.62 17.01
N VAL A 282 12.71 2.45 15.86
CA VAL A 282 12.35 1.42 14.88
C VAL A 282 12.55 0.01 15.46
N SER A 283 13.59 -0.21 16.28
CA SER A 283 13.80 -1.48 16.98
C SER A 283 12.64 -1.79 17.95
N THR A 284 12.25 -0.79 18.75
CA THR A 284 11.15 -0.88 19.72
C THR A 284 9.79 -1.08 19.04
N LEU A 285 9.57 -0.41 17.90
CA LEU A 285 8.39 -0.63 17.06
C LEU A 285 8.39 -2.06 16.51
N SER A 286 9.52 -2.57 16.02
CA SER A 286 9.61 -3.93 15.47
C SER A 286 9.34 -5.00 16.52
N SER A 287 9.89 -4.87 17.73
CA SER A 287 9.64 -5.82 18.84
C SER A 287 8.19 -5.81 19.33
N LEU A 288 7.47 -4.69 19.24
CA LEU A 288 6.05 -4.59 19.61
C LEU A 288 5.12 -5.45 18.72
N THR A 289 5.58 -5.99 17.58
CA THR A 289 4.82 -6.98 16.80
C THR A 289 4.52 -8.27 17.57
N ASN A 290 5.34 -8.58 18.57
CA ASN A 290 5.13 -9.75 19.43
C ASN A 290 4.05 -9.54 20.49
N SER A 291 3.49 -8.33 20.62
CA SER A 291 2.38 -8.04 21.53
C SER A 291 1.19 -9.02 21.31
N PRO A 292 0.53 -9.48 22.39
CA PRO A 292 -0.70 -10.27 22.31
C PRO A 292 -1.96 -9.40 22.07
N ASN A 293 -1.83 -8.08 22.00
CA ASN A 293 -2.95 -7.16 21.75
C ASN A 293 -3.02 -6.79 20.26
N ASP A 294 -3.99 -7.33 19.53
CA ASP A 294 -4.14 -7.05 18.09
C ASP A 294 -4.28 -5.56 17.78
N LYS A 295 -4.93 -4.77 18.65
CA LYS A 295 -5.01 -3.30 18.49
C LYS A 295 -3.65 -2.59 18.55
N THR A 296 -2.66 -3.17 19.25
CA THR A 296 -1.26 -2.70 19.24
C THR A 296 -0.64 -3.00 17.88
N VAL A 297 -0.79 -4.24 17.38
CA VAL A 297 -0.24 -4.69 16.10
C VAL A 297 -0.90 -3.95 14.92
N GLU A 298 -2.20 -3.65 14.99
CA GLU A 298 -2.94 -2.87 14.01
C GLU A 298 -2.40 -1.44 13.89
N ARG A 299 -2.27 -0.71 15.00
CA ARG A 299 -1.67 0.64 15.01
C ARG A 299 -0.23 0.63 14.50
N LEU A 300 0.56 -0.35 14.92
CA LEU A 300 1.93 -0.55 14.47
C LEU A 300 2.03 -0.82 12.96
N SER A 301 1.12 -1.64 12.41
CA SER A 301 1.06 -1.90 10.97
C SER A 301 0.75 -0.63 10.16
N ALA A 302 -0.08 0.26 10.71
CA ALA A 302 -0.38 1.56 10.09
C ALA A 302 0.83 2.51 10.11
N ILE A 303 1.63 2.51 11.19
CA ILE A 303 2.90 3.25 11.29
C ILE A 303 3.87 2.80 10.19
N PHE A 304 4.16 1.49 10.09
CA PHE A 304 5.08 0.98 9.06
C PHE A 304 4.58 1.26 7.64
N ARG A 305 3.26 1.13 7.40
CA ARG A 305 2.65 1.48 6.11
C ARG A 305 2.87 2.95 5.76
N ASN A 306 2.64 3.86 6.71
CA ASN A 306 2.80 5.30 6.50
C ASN A 306 4.27 5.67 6.21
N LEU A 307 5.22 5.10 6.96
CA LEU A 307 6.67 5.29 6.73
C LEU A 307 7.08 4.86 5.32
N ALA A 308 6.64 3.69 4.86
CA ALA A 308 6.97 3.16 3.54
C ALA A 308 6.33 3.93 2.37
N LEU A 309 5.41 4.88 2.61
CA LEU A 309 4.91 5.78 1.55
C LEU A 309 6.05 6.64 0.99
N SER A 310 7.01 7.07 1.82
CA SER A 310 8.12 7.93 1.40
C SER A 310 9.21 7.16 0.66
N SER A 311 9.61 7.62 -0.53
CA SER A 311 10.56 6.88 -1.40
C SER A 311 11.97 6.79 -0.83
N ASP A 312 12.44 7.87 -0.19
CA ASP A 312 13.72 8.02 0.51
C ASP A 312 13.86 7.12 1.74
N VAL A 313 12.74 6.63 2.29
CA VAL A 313 12.66 5.81 3.50
C VAL A 313 12.63 4.30 3.19
N ARG A 314 12.09 3.91 2.03
CA ARG A 314 11.86 2.48 1.69
C ARG A 314 13.13 1.63 1.77
N LEU A 315 14.24 2.08 1.19
CA LEU A 315 15.48 1.30 1.23
C LEU A 315 16.01 1.16 2.66
N LYS A 316 15.99 2.24 3.46
CA LYS A 316 16.41 2.23 4.87
C LYS A 316 15.58 1.25 5.69
N MET A 317 14.26 1.20 5.47
CA MET A 317 13.37 0.20 6.10
C MET A 317 13.66 -1.23 5.64
N ALA A 318 13.97 -1.45 4.36
CA ALA A 318 14.25 -2.79 3.83
C ALA A 318 15.62 -3.34 4.25
N GLN A 319 16.60 -2.46 4.52
CA GLN A 319 17.92 -2.81 5.07
C GLN A 319 17.86 -3.31 6.52
N ARG A 320 16.72 -3.13 7.20
CA ARG A 320 16.53 -3.46 8.62
C ARG A 320 15.87 -4.83 8.80
N SER A 321 16.67 -5.80 9.25
CA SER A 321 16.22 -7.18 9.47
C SER A 321 15.12 -7.31 10.52
N ASP A 322 15.11 -6.43 11.54
CA ASP A 322 14.06 -6.35 12.55
C ASP A 322 12.72 -5.89 11.96
N VAL A 323 12.74 -4.88 11.08
CA VAL A 323 11.54 -4.41 10.36
C VAL A 323 10.99 -5.49 9.43
N LEU A 324 11.86 -6.20 8.69
CA LEU A 324 11.43 -7.30 7.83
C LEU A 324 10.88 -8.49 8.65
N THR A 325 11.47 -8.79 9.80
CA THR A 325 10.97 -9.83 10.72
C THR A 325 9.60 -9.44 11.26
N ALA A 326 9.45 -8.19 11.71
CA ALA A 326 8.19 -7.62 12.18
C ALA A 326 7.08 -7.74 11.13
N LEU A 327 7.36 -7.40 9.86
CA LEU A 327 6.41 -7.56 8.76
C LEU A 327 6.08 -9.03 8.48
N ALA A 328 7.07 -9.94 8.52
CA ALA A 328 6.83 -11.38 8.36
C ALA A 328 5.96 -11.96 9.50
N VAL A 329 6.15 -11.49 10.73
CA VAL A 329 5.34 -11.87 11.91
C VAL A 329 3.91 -11.32 11.80
N MET A 330 3.72 -10.05 11.43
CA MET A 330 2.38 -9.49 11.19
C MET A 330 1.59 -10.28 10.15
N VAL A 331 2.25 -10.62 9.03
CA VAL A 331 1.64 -11.40 7.96
C VAL A 331 1.34 -12.84 8.42
N GLY A 332 2.27 -13.49 9.13
CA GLY A 332 2.10 -14.87 9.60
C GLY A 332 1.04 -15.04 10.70
N LYS A 333 1.02 -14.16 11.72
CA LYS A 333 0.03 -14.21 12.83
C LYS A 333 -1.40 -14.18 12.31
N SER A 334 -1.66 -13.27 11.38
CA SER A 334 -2.99 -12.99 10.82
C SER A 334 -3.61 -14.15 10.04
N ILE A 335 -2.82 -15.14 9.63
CA ILE A 335 -3.28 -16.36 8.93
C ILE A 335 -3.73 -17.44 9.92
N MET A 336 -3.30 -17.37 11.19
CA MET A 336 -3.49 -18.41 12.20
C MET A 336 -4.64 -18.13 13.18
N SER A 337 -5.24 -16.93 13.14
CA SER A 337 -6.37 -16.55 14.00
C SER A 337 -7.67 -17.19 13.49
N GLY A 338 -8.11 -18.28 14.14
CA GLY A 338 -9.39 -18.93 13.86
C GLY A 338 -10.63 -18.25 14.45
N ASP A 339 -10.45 -17.16 15.21
CA ASP A 339 -11.54 -16.47 15.89
C ASP A 339 -12.22 -15.44 14.97
N GLU A 340 -13.52 -15.61 14.70
CA GLU A 340 -14.29 -14.73 13.82
C GLU A 340 -14.27 -13.25 14.26
N GLU A 341 -14.26 -12.98 15.57
CA GLU A 341 -14.23 -11.61 16.10
C GLU A 341 -12.88 -10.90 15.83
N ASN A 342 -11.78 -11.65 15.81
CA ASN A 342 -10.44 -11.11 15.52
C ASN A 342 -10.16 -11.00 14.01
N GLU A 343 -10.99 -11.63 13.16
CA GLU A 343 -10.81 -11.69 11.71
C GLU A 343 -10.75 -10.28 11.07
N ASN A 344 -11.53 -9.32 11.58
CA ASN A 344 -11.52 -7.94 11.08
C ASN A 344 -10.21 -7.20 11.41
N ASN A 345 -9.69 -7.32 12.64
CA ASN A 345 -8.41 -6.72 13.02
C ASN A 345 -7.26 -7.35 12.22
N SER A 346 -7.28 -8.68 12.07
CA SER A 346 -6.37 -9.45 11.21
C SER A 346 -6.37 -8.94 9.75
N LYS A 347 -7.54 -8.71 9.15
CA LYS A 347 -7.66 -8.08 7.81
C LYS A 347 -7.01 -6.70 7.74
N HIS A 348 -7.16 -5.85 8.76
CA HIS A 348 -6.52 -4.53 8.79
C HIS A 348 -5.00 -4.62 8.90
N ILE A 349 -4.48 -5.50 9.77
CA ILE A 349 -3.04 -5.78 9.91
C ILE A 349 -2.46 -6.28 8.58
N LEU A 350 -3.06 -7.28 7.94
CA LEU A 350 -2.65 -7.81 6.64
C LEU A 350 -2.63 -6.74 5.55
N ARG A 351 -3.73 -5.99 5.42
CA ARG A 351 -3.84 -4.93 4.39
C ARG A 351 -2.74 -3.88 4.55
N ASN A 352 -2.40 -3.49 5.78
CA ASN A 352 -1.33 -2.52 6.05
C ASN A 352 0.07 -3.13 5.85
N ALA A 353 0.35 -4.33 6.37
CA ALA A 353 1.64 -5.00 6.22
C ALA A 353 1.97 -5.31 4.75
N LEU A 354 0.99 -5.80 3.98
CA LEU A 354 1.13 -6.04 2.54
C LEU A 354 1.30 -4.73 1.74
N SER A 355 0.64 -3.65 2.15
CA SER A 355 0.91 -2.32 1.56
C SER A 355 2.32 -1.83 1.87
N THR A 356 2.84 -2.10 3.07
CA THR A 356 4.25 -1.82 3.42
C THR A 356 5.17 -2.61 2.50
N LEU A 357 5.04 -3.94 2.45
CA LEU A 357 5.86 -4.83 1.61
C LEU A 357 5.78 -4.45 0.12
N SER A 358 4.59 -4.18 -0.41
CA SER A 358 4.40 -3.66 -1.77
C SER A 358 5.16 -2.35 -1.99
N ASN A 359 5.10 -1.40 -1.06
CA ASN A 359 5.79 -0.12 -1.20
C ASN A 359 7.32 -0.29 -1.15
N LEU A 360 7.83 -1.14 -0.24
CA LEU A 360 9.26 -1.47 -0.18
C LEU A 360 9.72 -2.12 -1.51
N ALA A 361 8.95 -3.07 -2.06
CA ALA A 361 9.25 -3.77 -3.32
C ALA A 361 9.14 -2.89 -4.60
N ILE A 362 8.71 -1.62 -4.50
CA ILE A 362 8.83 -0.68 -5.63
C ILE A 362 10.31 -0.37 -5.92
N GLU A 363 11.14 -0.37 -4.86
CA GLU A 363 12.56 -0.04 -4.91
C GLU A 363 13.38 -1.28 -5.25
N THR A 364 14.03 -1.27 -6.42
CA THR A 364 14.79 -2.42 -6.95
C THR A 364 15.84 -2.92 -5.96
N SER A 365 16.52 -2.01 -5.27
CA SER A 365 17.54 -2.35 -4.27
C SER A 365 16.96 -3.01 -3.01
N ALA A 366 15.69 -2.78 -2.69
CA ALA A 366 14.98 -3.39 -1.57
C ALA A 366 14.44 -4.80 -1.90
N THR A 367 14.10 -5.08 -3.16
CA THR A 367 13.56 -6.39 -3.59
C THR A 367 14.43 -7.56 -3.18
N ASN A 368 15.76 -7.43 -3.27
CA ASN A 368 16.68 -8.51 -2.92
C ASN A 368 16.67 -8.79 -1.41
N LEU A 369 16.62 -7.74 -0.59
CA LEU A 369 16.55 -7.84 0.87
C LEU A 369 15.25 -8.53 1.29
N LEU A 370 14.12 -8.20 0.64
CA LEU A 370 12.82 -8.84 0.85
C LEU A 370 12.79 -10.32 0.43
N LEU A 371 13.48 -10.67 -0.67
CA LEU A 371 13.53 -12.05 -1.18
C LEU A 371 14.38 -12.98 -0.30
N PHE A 372 15.54 -12.52 0.15
CA PHE A 372 16.48 -13.33 0.94
C PHE A 372 16.17 -13.33 2.46
N HIS A 373 15.34 -12.41 2.96
CA HIS A 373 15.04 -12.34 4.39
C HIS A 373 14.42 -13.64 4.91
N GLY A 374 15.02 -14.20 5.98
CA GLY A 374 14.55 -15.40 6.68
C GLY A 374 14.40 -16.61 5.76
N ASP A 375 15.34 -16.83 4.84
CA ASP A 375 15.31 -17.90 3.83
C ASP A 375 13.99 -17.92 3.03
N GLY A 376 13.58 -16.73 2.56
CA GLY A 376 12.34 -16.53 1.80
C GLY A 376 11.07 -16.68 2.65
N ILE A 377 11.11 -16.41 3.96
CA ILE A 377 9.92 -16.50 4.83
C ILE A 377 8.76 -15.63 4.32
N LEU A 378 9.06 -14.43 3.81
CA LEU A 378 8.04 -13.54 3.23
C LEU A 378 7.34 -14.18 2.03
N ILE A 379 8.08 -14.88 1.16
CA ILE A 379 7.50 -15.60 0.01
C ILE A 379 6.62 -16.77 0.46
N LYS A 380 7.07 -17.54 1.47
CA LYS A 380 6.30 -18.64 2.07
C LYS A 380 4.99 -18.13 2.69
N GLN A 381 5.00 -16.98 3.37
CA GLN A 381 3.79 -16.39 3.92
C GLN A 381 2.87 -15.81 2.84
N LEU A 382 3.40 -15.13 1.82
CA LEU A 382 2.62 -14.64 0.69
C LEU A 382 1.90 -15.79 -0.05
N ALA A 383 2.57 -16.93 -0.26
CA ALA A 383 1.96 -18.13 -0.83
C ALA A 383 0.77 -18.65 0.01
N LYS A 384 0.93 -18.75 1.35
CA LYS A 384 -0.14 -19.16 2.27
C LYS A 384 -1.36 -18.25 2.19
N ILE A 385 -1.16 -16.93 2.12
CA ILE A 385 -2.27 -15.96 2.00
C ILE A 385 -3.14 -16.26 0.78
N LEU A 386 -2.54 -16.59 -0.37
CA LEU A 386 -3.29 -16.85 -1.61
C LEU A 386 -4.13 -18.13 -1.55
N LEU A 387 -3.72 -19.10 -0.72
CA LEU A 387 -4.44 -20.35 -0.50
C LEU A 387 -5.48 -20.27 0.62
N GLN A 388 -5.26 -19.43 1.64
CA GLN A 388 -5.99 -19.52 2.92
C GLN A 388 -6.87 -18.29 3.23
N VAL A 389 -6.70 -17.15 2.54
CA VAL A 389 -7.43 -15.91 2.88
C VAL A 389 -8.45 -15.54 1.79
N ASP A 390 -9.73 -15.45 2.17
CA ASP A 390 -10.77 -15.07 1.21
C ASP A 390 -10.89 -13.56 0.93
N ASP A 391 -10.20 -12.71 1.69
CA ASP A 391 -10.22 -11.26 1.44
C ASP A 391 -9.54 -10.90 0.10
N THR A 392 -10.35 -10.52 -0.89
CA THR A 392 -9.90 -10.17 -2.25
C THR A 392 -8.90 -9.01 -2.29
N VAL A 393 -8.97 -8.06 -1.35
CA VAL A 393 -8.04 -6.93 -1.27
C VAL A 393 -6.68 -7.41 -0.75
N VAL A 394 -6.68 -8.31 0.23
CA VAL A 394 -5.48 -8.99 0.74
C VAL A 394 -4.85 -9.85 -0.35
N ARG A 395 -5.59 -10.77 -1.00
CA ARG A 395 -5.07 -11.60 -2.10
C ARG A 395 -4.45 -10.74 -3.21
N LYS A 396 -5.16 -9.69 -3.66
CA LYS A 396 -4.63 -8.78 -4.69
C LYS A 396 -3.34 -8.07 -4.25
N ARG A 397 -3.26 -7.59 -3.00
CA ARG A 397 -2.03 -6.94 -2.48
C ARG A 397 -0.88 -7.93 -2.36
N SER A 398 -1.12 -9.17 -1.95
CA SER A 398 -0.10 -10.23 -1.91
C SER A 398 0.49 -10.51 -3.29
N ILE A 399 -0.37 -10.66 -4.30
CA ILE A 399 0.06 -10.89 -5.69
C ILE A 399 0.78 -9.68 -6.26
N LYS A 400 0.31 -8.46 -5.98
CA LYS A 400 1.02 -7.23 -6.36
C LYS A 400 2.43 -7.20 -5.75
N THR A 401 2.59 -7.58 -4.49
CA THR A 401 3.90 -7.70 -3.84
C THR A 401 4.77 -8.72 -4.58
N LEU A 402 4.27 -9.93 -4.86
CA LEU A 402 5.01 -10.95 -5.63
C LEU A 402 5.42 -10.45 -7.03
N ARG A 403 4.53 -9.74 -7.74
CA ARG A 403 4.82 -9.13 -9.04
C ARG A 403 5.93 -8.08 -8.99
N LEU A 404 5.95 -7.26 -7.94
CA LEU A 404 7.00 -6.26 -7.73
C LEU A 404 8.33 -6.92 -7.38
N LEU A 405 8.33 -7.98 -6.59
CA LEU A 405 9.53 -8.79 -6.31
C LEU A 405 10.06 -9.52 -7.56
N ALA A 406 9.19 -9.84 -8.52
CA ALA A 406 9.57 -10.38 -9.82
C ALA A 406 9.98 -9.31 -10.86
N ARG A 407 10.02 -8.01 -10.52
CA ARG A 407 10.12 -6.92 -11.50
C ARG A 407 11.48 -6.85 -12.22
N ASP A 408 12.58 -6.98 -11.49
CA ASP A 408 13.93 -6.82 -12.05
C ASP A 408 14.45 -8.11 -12.68
N THR A 409 15.06 -7.97 -13.84
CA THR A 409 15.67 -9.04 -14.63
C THR A 409 17.17 -8.87 -14.80
N ALA A 410 17.73 -7.74 -14.35
CA ALA A 410 19.16 -7.48 -14.41
C ALA A 410 19.95 -8.31 -13.38
N THR A 411 19.30 -8.69 -12.27
CA THR A 411 19.90 -9.51 -11.21
C THR A 411 19.30 -10.92 -11.19
N VAL A 412 20.04 -11.89 -11.72
CA VAL A 412 19.56 -13.30 -11.85
C VAL A 412 19.48 -14.02 -10.50
N SER A 413 20.40 -13.73 -9.58
CA SER A 413 20.53 -14.44 -8.30
C SER A 413 19.32 -14.33 -7.35
N PRO A 414 18.76 -13.13 -7.06
CA PRO A 414 17.59 -12.97 -6.19
C PRO A 414 16.35 -13.70 -6.71
N MET A 415 16.17 -13.69 -8.04
CA MET A 415 14.99 -14.26 -8.66
C MET A 415 14.92 -15.79 -8.55
N MET A 416 16.04 -16.47 -8.33
CA MET A 416 16.07 -17.93 -8.14
C MET A 416 15.14 -18.40 -7.01
N ILE A 417 14.95 -17.62 -5.93
CA ILE A 417 14.02 -17.99 -4.84
C ILE A 417 12.57 -18.07 -5.32
N LEU A 418 12.16 -17.16 -6.22
CA LEU A 418 10.81 -17.21 -6.81
C LEU A 418 10.70 -18.33 -7.85
N LEU A 419 11.72 -18.50 -8.69
CA LEU A 419 11.69 -19.44 -9.81
C LEU A 419 11.86 -20.91 -9.39
N GLN A 420 12.63 -21.19 -8.34
CA GLN A 420 12.78 -22.55 -7.80
C GLN A 420 11.55 -23.00 -7.00
N ASN A 421 10.67 -22.08 -6.59
CA ASN A 421 9.46 -22.40 -5.85
C ASN A 421 8.33 -22.82 -6.82
N HIS A 422 8.40 -24.06 -7.29
CA HIS A 422 7.38 -24.71 -8.15
C HIS A 422 5.96 -24.47 -7.66
N HIS A 423 5.72 -24.65 -6.36
CA HIS A 423 4.41 -24.50 -5.74
C HIS A 423 3.90 -23.05 -5.79
N LEU A 424 4.76 -22.04 -5.66
CA LEU A 424 4.37 -20.64 -5.84
C LEU A 424 3.93 -20.35 -7.29
N LEU A 425 4.61 -20.93 -8.28
CA LEU A 425 4.25 -20.76 -9.70
C LEU A 425 2.91 -21.43 -10.01
N GLU A 426 2.65 -22.59 -9.41
CA GLU A 426 1.35 -23.29 -9.45
C GLU A 426 0.23 -22.47 -8.79
N ILE A 427 0.46 -21.91 -7.59
CA ILE A 427 -0.51 -21.01 -6.92
C ILE A 427 -0.80 -19.80 -7.82
N LEU A 428 0.24 -19.15 -8.36
CA LEU A 428 0.07 -17.96 -9.21
C LEU A 428 -0.66 -18.27 -10.51
N SER A 429 -0.39 -19.41 -11.15
CA SER A 429 -1.11 -19.83 -12.36
C SER A 429 -2.56 -20.17 -12.05
N ASN A 430 -2.84 -20.87 -10.95
CA ASN A 430 -4.19 -21.18 -10.51
C ASN A 430 -4.98 -19.91 -10.16
N CYS A 431 -4.39 -18.94 -9.45
CA CYS A 431 -5.01 -17.64 -9.23
C CYS A 431 -5.27 -16.89 -10.56
N ALA A 432 -4.31 -16.91 -11.49
CA ALA A 432 -4.43 -16.25 -12.80
C ALA A 432 -5.54 -16.84 -13.69
N MET A 433 -5.81 -18.14 -13.54
CA MET A 433 -6.82 -18.86 -14.30
C MET A 433 -8.19 -18.89 -13.61
N TYR A 434 -8.25 -19.06 -12.29
CA TYR A 434 -9.45 -19.53 -11.58
C TYR A 434 -9.91 -18.68 -10.39
N ASP A 435 -9.19 -17.63 -9.96
CA ASP A 435 -9.68 -16.79 -8.84
C ASP A 435 -11.06 -16.18 -9.17
N SER A 436 -11.98 -16.17 -8.21
CA SER A 436 -13.33 -15.64 -8.37
C SER A 436 -13.34 -14.15 -8.72
N ASN A 437 -12.32 -13.39 -8.30
CA ASN A 437 -12.23 -11.95 -8.51
C ASN A 437 -11.36 -11.57 -9.72
N ASP A 438 -11.94 -10.91 -10.71
CA ASP A 438 -11.27 -10.41 -11.91
C ASP A 438 -10.03 -9.55 -11.60
N GLY A 439 -10.13 -8.70 -10.58
CA GLY A 439 -9.04 -7.83 -10.14
C GLY A 439 -7.87 -8.59 -9.51
N VAL A 440 -8.11 -9.79 -8.97
CA VAL A 440 -7.09 -10.71 -8.45
C VAL A 440 -6.51 -11.53 -9.61
N ARG A 441 -7.35 -12.09 -10.51
CA ARG A 441 -6.91 -12.82 -11.71
C ARG A 441 -5.97 -11.97 -12.58
N MET A 442 -6.32 -10.72 -12.85
CA MET A 442 -5.49 -9.81 -13.67
C MET A 442 -4.12 -9.53 -13.06
N GLU A 443 -4.06 -9.29 -11.74
CA GLU A 443 -2.79 -9.09 -11.03
C GLU A 443 -1.94 -10.38 -11.03
N ALA A 444 -2.60 -11.54 -10.90
CA ALA A 444 -1.96 -12.86 -10.93
C ALA A 444 -1.39 -13.20 -12.30
N GLN A 445 -2.13 -12.87 -13.37
CA GLN A 445 -1.63 -12.97 -14.74
C GLN A 445 -0.40 -12.11 -14.94
N GLU A 446 -0.35 -10.87 -14.45
CA GLU A 446 0.86 -10.05 -14.56
C GLU A 446 2.03 -10.60 -13.74
N ALA A 447 1.79 -11.08 -12.51
CA ALA A 447 2.81 -11.70 -11.67
C ALA A 447 3.39 -12.96 -12.31
N PHE A 448 2.50 -13.88 -12.72
CA PHE A 448 2.87 -15.14 -13.36
C PHE A 448 3.56 -14.92 -14.70
N ALA A 449 3.01 -14.06 -15.57
CA ALA A 449 3.62 -13.71 -16.86
C ALA A 449 5.04 -13.16 -16.67
N LYS A 450 5.26 -12.34 -15.63
CA LYS A 450 6.60 -11.84 -15.31
C LYS A 450 7.55 -12.95 -14.88
N CYS A 451 7.15 -13.84 -13.97
CA CYS A 451 7.96 -15.02 -13.64
C CYS A 451 8.25 -15.90 -14.86
N ALA A 452 7.22 -16.16 -15.68
CA ALA A 452 7.31 -16.99 -16.88
C ALA A 452 8.34 -16.46 -17.90
N THR A 453 8.50 -15.14 -18.06
CA THR A 453 9.52 -14.58 -18.98
C THR A 453 10.94 -15.03 -18.68
N LEU A 454 11.23 -15.48 -17.46
CA LEU A 454 12.59 -15.78 -16.98
C LEU A 454 12.83 -17.29 -16.79
N ILE A 455 11.82 -18.12 -17.07
CA ILE A 455 11.92 -19.57 -17.09
C ILE A 455 12.15 -20.01 -18.53
N ARG A 456 13.12 -20.89 -18.78
CA ARG A 456 13.51 -21.34 -20.14
C ARG A 456 13.78 -22.83 -20.16
N SER A 457 13.69 -23.45 -21.33
CA SER A 457 14.17 -24.82 -21.52
C SER A 457 15.69 -24.90 -21.23
N PRO A 458 16.21 -25.92 -20.50
CA PRO A 458 15.54 -27.10 -19.96
C PRO A 458 15.26 -27.00 -18.44
N MET A 459 14.89 -25.83 -17.91
CA MET A 459 14.48 -25.71 -16.50
C MET A 459 13.27 -26.59 -16.19
N GLU A 460 13.25 -27.21 -15.01
CA GLU A 460 12.21 -28.14 -14.58
C GLU A 460 10.79 -27.54 -14.63
N GLN A 461 10.66 -26.25 -14.30
CA GLN A 461 9.43 -25.46 -14.32
C GLN A 461 8.87 -25.23 -15.74
N TYR A 462 9.69 -25.40 -16.79
CA TYR A 462 9.40 -24.82 -18.10
C TYR A 462 8.12 -25.39 -18.75
N GLN A 463 7.86 -26.70 -18.64
CA GLN A 463 6.67 -27.29 -19.24
C GLN A 463 5.38 -26.85 -18.55
N SER A 464 5.31 -26.88 -17.21
CA SER A 464 4.12 -26.44 -16.47
C SER A 464 3.83 -24.96 -16.64
N VAL A 465 4.87 -24.14 -16.81
CA VAL A 465 4.73 -22.71 -17.15
C VAL A 465 4.15 -22.53 -18.55
N LEU A 466 4.61 -23.31 -19.52
CA LEU A 466 4.10 -23.26 -20.89
C LEU A 466 2.68 -23.85 -21.01
N ASP A 467 2.33 -24.85 -20.20
CA ASP A 467 0.95 -25.35 -20.05
C ASP A 467 0.02 -24.23 -19.56
N ALA A 468 0.40 -23.54 -18.47
CA ALA A 468 -0.37 -22.43 -17.92
C ALA A 468 -0.53 -21.25 -18.92
N LEU A 469 0.53 -20.87 -19.63
CA LEU A 469 0.45 -19.84 -20.67
C LEU A 469 -0.44 -20.28 -21.85
N THR A 470 -0.40 -21.56 -22.22
CA THR A 470 -1.27 -22.13 -23.26
C THR A 470 -2.74 -22.03 -22.83
N HIS A 471 -3.07 -22.50 -21.63
CA HIS A 471 -4.45 -22.46 -21.12
C HIS A 471 -4.96 -21.03 -20.93
N MET A 472 -4.13 -20.10 -20.44
CA MET A 472 -4.47 -18.67 -20.38
C MET A 472 -4.74 -18.07 -21.76
N THR A 473 -3.95 -18.42 -22.78
CA THR A 473 -4.15 -17.99 -24.17
C THR A 473 -5.51 -18.45 -24.69
N VAL A 474 -5.83 -19.73 -24.52
CA VAL A 474 -7.12 -20.31 -24.92
C VAL A 474 -8.29 -19.64 -24.19
N LYS A 475 -8.18 -19.44 -22.87
CA LYS A 475 -9.25 -18.82 -22.06
C LYS A 475 -9.48 -17.33 -22.38
N THR A 476 -8.43 -16.60 -22.77
CA THR A 476 -8.49 -15.17 -23.12
C THR A 476 -9.47 -14.89 -24.26
N ILE A 477 -9.61 -15.83 -25.20
CA ILE A 477 -10.49 -15.71 -26.37
C ILE A 477 -11.98 -15.67 -25.98
N HIS A 478 -12.35 -16.31 -24.86
CA HIS A 478 -13.74 -16.57 -24.53
C HIS A 478 -14.36 -15.61 -23.51
N ASN A 479 -13.61 -15.08 -22.54
CA ASN A 479 -14.22 -14.49 -21.32
C ASN A 479 -13.36 -13.43 -20.59
N ILE A 480 -12.44 -12.69 -21.23
CA ILE A 480 -11.51 -11.79 -20.49
C ILE A 480 -11.38 -10.39 -21.13
N PRO A 481 -11.30 -9.29 -20.33
CA PRO A 481 -10.96 -7.95 -20.84
C PRO A 481 -9.64 -7.91 -21.61
N SER A 482 -9.57 -7.04 -22.62
CA SER A 482 -8.47 -6.95 -23.61
C SER A 482 -7.07 -6.75 -23.00
N SER A 483 -6.97 -6.20 -21.80
CA SER A 483 -5.69 -6.03 -21.07
C SER A 483 -5.03 -7.36 -20.68
N SER A 484 -5.79 -8.45 -20.55
CA SER A 484 -5.24 -9.79 -20.27
C SER A 484 -4.43 -10.33 -21.45
N ALA A 485 -4.96 -10.14 -22.67
CA ALA A 485 -4.28 -10.54 -23.90
C ALA A 485 -2.88 -9.88 -24.02
N ASP A 486 -2.77 -8.60 -23.67
CA ASP A 486 -1.50 -7.86 -23.70
C ASP A 486 -0.45 -8.46 -22.74
N VAL A 487 -0.89 -8.98 -21.60
CA VAL A 487 -0.01 -9.59 -20.58
C VAL A 487 0.48 -10.96 -21.03
N VAL A 488 -0.43 -11.84 -21.45
CA VAL A 488 -0.10 -13.22 -21.85
C VAL A 488 0.71 -13.25 -23.14
N THR A 489 0.31 -12.48 -24.17
CA THR A 489 1.03 -12.43 -25.45
C THR A 489 2.44 -11.83 -25.32
N ARG A 490 2.64 -10.86 -24.42
CA ARG A 490 3.97 -10.30 -24.10
C ARG A 490 4.89 -11.35 -23.48
N ALA A 491 4.39 -12.20 -22.57
CA ALA A 491 5.19 -13.29 -22.02
C ALA A 491 5.53 -14.34 -23.07
N LEU A 492 4.57 -14.72 -23.91
CA LEU A 492 4.79 -15.68 -25.01
C LEU A 492 5.79 -15.17 -26.05
N ARG A 493 5.76 -13.88 -26.38
CA ARG A 493 6.76 -13.24 -27.23
C ARG A 493 8.16 -13.36 -26.64
N GLU A 494 8.34 -13.02 -25.37
CA GLU A 494 9.64 -13.12 -24.70
C GLU A 494 10.12 -14.59 -24.67
N GLN A 495 9.22 -15.52 -24.39
CA GLN A 495 9.50 -16.95 -24.42
C GLN A 495 9.94 -17.44 -25.81
N ALA A 496 9.28 -17.02 -26.90
CA ALA A 496 9.65 -17.41 -28.26
C ALA A 496 10.97 -16.77 -28.73
N SER A 497 11.35 -15.60 -28.17
CA SER A 497 12.61 -14.94 -28.50
C SER A 497 13.83 -15.82 -28.22
N HIS A 498 13.75 -16.68 -27.20
CA HIS A 498 14.79 -17.63 -26.79
C HIS A 498 14.79 -18.89 -27.69
N PRO A 499 15.88 -19.19 -28.43
CA PRO A 499 15.95 -20.34 -29.33
C PRO A 499 15.54 -21.68 -28.70
N GLU A 500 15.98 -21.94 -27.48
CA GLU A 500 15.75 -23.15 -26.68
C GLU A 500 14.26 -23.46 -26.42
N ASN A 501 13.41 -22.44 -26.46
CA ASN A 501 11.98 -22.54 -26.20
C ASN A 501 11.16 -22.82 -27.47
N ARG A 502 11.65 -22.39 -28.65
CA ARG A 502 10.87 -22.33 -29.90
C ARG A 502 10.29 -23.68 -30.30
N LEU A 503 11.07 -24.74 -30.19
CA LEU A 503 10.64 -26.11 -30.53
C LEU A 503 9.50 -26.61 -29.63
N CYS A 504 9.55 -26.31 -28.32
CA CYS A 504 8.52 -26.74 -27.38
C CYS A 504 7.22 -25.96 -27.56
N MET A 505 7.31 -24.66 -27.84
CA MET A 505 6.17 -23.81 -28.17
C MET A 505 5.53 -24.19 -29.50
N GLY A 506 6.34 -24.43 -30.55
CA GLY A 506 5.88 -24.76 -31.90
C GLY A 506 5.22 -26.14 -32.05
N ARG A 507 5.40 -27.03 -31.06
CA ARG A 507 4.73 -28.34 -30.97
C ARG A 507 3.35 -28.28 -30.29
N ARG A 508 2.95 -27.15 -29.70
CA ARG A 508 1.68 -27.01 -28.96
C ARG A 508 0.60 -26.41 -29.86
N THR A 509 -0.13 -27.25 -30.57
CA THR A 509 -1.19 -26.85 -31.51
C THR A 509 -2.18 -25.86 -30.88
N GLU A 510 -2.66 -26.14 -29.66
CA GLU A 510 -3.62 -25.28 -28.94
C GLU A 510 -3.08 -23.86 -28.68
N LEU A 511 -1.80 -23.73 -28.36
CA LEU A 511 -1.14 -22.44 -28.15
C LEU A 511 -1.12 -21.62 -29.44
N ILE A 512 -0.74 -22.27 -30.54
CA ILE A 512 -0.56 -21.63 -31.84
C ILE A 512 -1.91 -21.24 -32.44
N GLU A 513 -2.92 -22.10 -32.35
CA GLU A 513 -4.30 -21.77 -32.71
C GLU A 513 -4.89 -20.68 -31.81
N GLY A 514 -4.59 -20.71 -30.51
CA GLY A 514 -5.01 -19.67 -29.56
C GLY A 514 -4.43 -18.31 -29.93
N LEU A 515 -3.14 -18.25 -30.26
CA LEU A 515 -2.48 -17.06 -30.78
C LEU A 515 -3.12 -16.56 -32.09
N ALA A 516 -3.44 -17.46 -33.04
CA ALA A 516 -4.12 -17.10 -34.28
C ALA A 516 -5.52 -16.50 -34.03
N LYS A 517 -6.30 -17.09 -33.11
CA LYS A 517 -7.62 -16.55 -32.68
C LYS A 517 -7.49 -15.17 -32.03
N ILE A 518 -6.46 -14.94 -31.20
CA ILE A 518 -6.17 -13.61 -30.63
C ILE A 518 -5.86 -12.59 -31.73
N LEU A 519 -5.07 -12.97 -32.75
CA LEU A 519 -4.69 -12.10 -33.87
C LEU A 519 -5.91 -11.71 -34.74
N SER A 520 -6.76 -12.67 -35.08
CA SER A 520 -7.98 -12.46 -35.87
C SER A 520 -9.10 -11.74 -35.11
N SER A 521 -9.10 -11.75 -33.78
CA SER A 521 -10.18 -11.12 -32.99
C SER A 521 -10.19 -9.60 -33.13
N ALA A 522 -11.39 -9.03 -33.26
CA ALA A 522 -11.63 -7.59 -33.29
C ALA A 522 -11.59 -6.92 -31.89
N SER A 523 -11.74 -7.69 -30.80
CA SER A 523 -11.72 -7.17 -29.42
C SER A 523 -10.32 -7.15 -28.80
N THR A 524 -9.35 -7.79 -29.43
CA THR A 524 -7.93 -7.82 -29.02
C THR A 524 -7.28 -6.46 -29.26
N SER A 525 -6.47 -6.01 -28.28
CA SER A 525 -5.66 -4.79 -28.41
C SER A 525 -4.62 -4.90 -29.53
N GLN A 526 -4.28 -3.77 -30.15
CA GLN A 526 -3.21 -3.70 -31.15
C GLN A 526 -1.84 -4.17 -30.60
N LEU A 527 -1.57 -3.94 -29.31
CA LEU A 527 -0.33 -4.39 -28.66
C LEU A 527 -0.25 -5.91 -28.56
N ALA A 528 -1.35 -6.57 -28.20
CA ALA A 528 -1.44 -8.02 -28.21
C ALA A 528 -1.23 -8.58 -29.64
N LYS A 529 -1.85 -7.98 -30.67
CA LYS A 529 -1.63 -8.38 -32.07
C LYS A 529 -0.16 -8.23 -32.49
N GLU A 530 0.50 -7.14 -32.11
CA GLU A 530 1.93 -6.92 -32.32
C GLU A 530 2.79 -8.00 -31.64
N ASN A 531 2.46 -8.36 -30.40
CA ASN A 531 3.17 -9.43 -29.68
C ASN A 531 2.92 -10.82 -30.27
N VAL A 532 1.71 -11.13 -30.74
CA VAL A 532 1.43 -12.39 -31.44
C VAL A 532 2.25 -12.51 -32.72
N CYS A 533 2.27 -11.48 -33.56
CA CYS A 533 3.04 -11.52 -34.82
C CYS A 533 4.56 -11.61 -34.56
N ALA A 534 5.06 -10.96 -33.51
CA ALA A 534 6.45 -11.16 -33.08
C ALA A 534 6.71 -12.59 -32.59
N THR A 535 5.77 -13.17 -31.83
CA THR A 535 5.84 -14.58 -31.38
C THR A 535 5.91 -15.53 -32.57
N PHE A 536 5.02 -15.40 -33.56
CA PHE A 536 5.05 -16.23 -34.77
C PHE A 536 6.33 -16.04 -35.58
N LEU A 537 6.83 -14.81 -35.74
CA LEU A 537 8.11 -14.53 -36.40
C LEU A 537 9.29 -15.21 -35.68
N ASP A 538 9.31 -15.20 -34.35
CA ASP A 538 10.37 -15.85 -33.58
C ASP A 538 10.27 -17.38 -33.65
N LEU A 539 9.06 -17.95 -33.54
CA LEU A 539 8.83 -19.39 -33.73
C LEU A 539 9.17 -19.87 -35.14
N SER A 540 8.93 -19.04 -36.17
CA SER A 540 9.31 -19.34 -37.56
C SER A 540 10.80 -19.19 -37.85
N LYS A 541 11.65 -18.96 -36.85
CA LYS A 541 13.12 -19.06 -37.02
C LYS A 541 13.62 -20.51 -36.86
N ASP A 542 12.76 -21.42 -36.39
CA ASP A 542 13.04 -22.84 -36.29
C ASP A 542 12.31 -23.59 -37.43
N PRO A 543 13.02 -24.21 -38.38
CA PRO A 543 12.40 -24.94 -39.49
C PRO A 543 11.46 -26.06 -39.09
N VAL A 544 11.65 -26.66 -37.90
CA VAL A 544 10.78 -27.74 -37.40
C VAL A 544 9.35 -27.23 -37.14
N ASN A 545 9.20 -25.94 -36.85
CA ASN A 545 7.91 -25.31 -36.61
C ASN A 545 7.16 -24.94 -37.89
N HIS A 546 7.81 -24.92 -39.06
CA HIS A 546 7.23 -24.38 -40.30
C HIS A 546 5.93 -25.09 -40.72
N LEU A 547 5.87 -26.42 -40.61
CA LEU A 547 4.67 -27.20 -40.92
C LEU A 547 3.49 -26.86 -40.00
N SER A 548 3.74 -26.73 -38.69
CA SER A 548 2.73 -26.37 -37.69
C SER A 548 2.21 -24.94 -37.90
N LEU A 549 3.14 -24.00 -38.20
CA LEU A 549 2.82 -22.59 -38.45
C LEU A 549 2.15 -22.33 -39.80
N ALA A 550 2.33 -23.21 -40.78
CA ALA A 550 1.68 -23.14 -42.09
C ALA A 550 0.25 -23.72 -42.10
N SER A 551 -0.40 -23.92 -40.94
CA SER A 551 -1.79 -24.38 -40.91
C SER A 551 -2.76 -23.33 -41.49
N PRO A 552 -3.89 -23.74 -42.10
CA PRO A 552 -4.84 -22.80 -42.71
C PRO A 552 -5.37 -21.74 -41.74
N VAL A 553 -5.53 -22.07 -40.46
CA VAL A 553 -6.02 -21.15 -39.41
C VAL A 553 -5.01 -20.02 -39.16
N ILE A 554 -3.73 -20.36 -39.08
CA ILE A 554 -2.65 -19.42 -38.75
C ILE A 554 -2.35 -18.54 -39.96
N LEU A 555 -2.27 -19.14 -41.15
CA LEU A 555 -2.08 -18.40 -42.40
C LEU A 555 -3.24 -17.43 -42.64
N GLY A 556 -4.49 -17.86 -42.41
CA GLY A 556 -5.67 -16.98 -42.48
C GLY A 556 -5.57 -15.79 -41.51
N ALA A 557 -5.13 -16.03 -40.26
CA ALA A 557 -4.92 -14.97 -39.28
C ALA A 557 -3.79 -13.98 -39.65
N LEU A 558 -2.66 -14.49 -40.14
CA LEU A 558 -1.53 -13.69 -40.62
C LEU A 558 -1.91 -12.84 -41.84
N VAL A 559 -2.58 -13.44 -42.83
CA VAL A 559 -3.02 -12.76 -44.06
C VAL A 559 -4.11 -11.73 -43.76
N GLY A 560 -5.09 -12.06 -42.92
CA GLY A 560 -6.11 -11.10 -42.47
C GLY A 560 -5.49 -9.88 -41.78
N SER A 561 -4.57 -10.11 -40.83
CA SER A 561 -3.85 -9.01 -40.16
C SER A 561 -2.98 -8.19 -41.11
N LEU A 562 -2.39 -8.81 -42.14
CA LEU A 562 -1.62 -8.09 -43.17
C LEU A 562 -2.51 -7.15 -44.01
N LEU A 563 -3.71 -7.62 -44.40
CA LEU A 563 -4.71 -6.82 -45.11
C LEU A 563 -5.24 -5.66 -44.26
N ASP A 564 -5.56 -5.91 -42.98
CA ASP A 564 -5.99 -4.87 -42.04
C ASP A 564 -4.94 -3.76 -41.92
N VAL A 565 -3.67 -4.13 -41.76
CA VAL A 565 -2.56 -3.16 -41.68
C VAL A 565 -2.38 -2.40 -43.00
N HIS A 566 -2.58 -3.04 -44.15
CA HIS A 566 -2.55 -2.35 -45.45
C HIS A 566 -3.68 -1.31 -45.58
N ALA A 567 -4.91 -1.66 -45.18
CA ALA A 567 -6.05 -0.73 -45.22
C ALA A 567 -5.84 0.48 -44.28
N GLN A 568 -5.24 0.27 -43.11
CA GLN A 568 -4.99 1.34 -42.13
C GLN A 568 -3.82 2.26 -42.51
N VAL A 569 -2.75 1.74 -43.14
CA VAL A 569 -1.57 2.55 -43.54
C VAL A 569 -1.92 3.59 -44.63
N SER A 570 -2.93 3.33 -45.45
CA SER A 570 -3.41 4.28 -46.46
C SER A 570 -4.10 5.53 -45.90
N ASN A 571 -4.48 5.56 -44.62
CA ASN A 571 -5.43 6.52 -44.06
C ASN A 571 -4.90 7.41 -42.91
N GLU A 572 -3.62 7.33 -42.52
CA GLU A 572 -3.18 7.85 -41.20
C GLU A 572 -1.84 8.62 -41.13
N ILE A 573 -1.64 9.27 -39.99
CA ILE A 573 -0.59 10.26 -39.67
C ILE A 573 0.76 9.58 -39.34
N ALA A 574 1.87 10.24 -39.70
CA ALA A 574 3.24 9.71 -39.70
C ALA A 574 3.75 8.99 -38.43
N SER A 575 3.20 9.23 -37.24
CA SER A 575 3.67 8.64 -35.98
C SER A 575 3.12 7.23 -35.70
N THR A 576 1.90 6.91 -36.14
CA THR A 576 1.37 5.52 -36.06
C THR A 576 1.95 4.63 -37.15
N THR A 577 2.50 5.22 -38.22
CA THR A 577 3.11 4.53 -39.36
C THR A 577 4.26 3.62 -38.95
N SER A 578 5.16 4.03 -38.04
CA SER A 578 6.35 3.24 -37.68
C SER A 578 5.99 1.88 -37.07
N ARG A 579 5.11 1.84 -36.05
CA ARG A 579 4.69 0.56 -35.43
C ARG A 579 3.96 -0.35 -36.43
N ARG A 580 3.07 0.21 -37.25
CA ARG A 580 2.36 -0.55 -38.29
C ARG A 580 3.30 -1.11 -39.35
N VAL A 581 4.35 -0.38 -39.74
CA VAL A 581 5.40 -0.89 -40.63
C VAL A 581 6.13 -2.07 -40.00
N HIS A 582 6.53 -1.99 -38.72
CA HIS A 582 7.18 -3.11 -38.04
C HIS A 582 6.27 -4.34 -37.92
N LEU A 583 4.98 -4.17 -37.63
CA LEU A 583 4.01 -5.27 -37.62
C LEU A 583 3.89 -5.94 -38.99
N ARG A 584 3.67 -5.12 -40.04
CA ARG A 584 3.57 -5.55 -41.43
C ARG A 584 4.79 -6.37 -41.87
N GLU A 585 5.99 -5.86 -41.60
CA GLU A 585 7.22 -6.57 -41.93
C GLU A 585 7.43 -7.83 -41.09
N SER A 586 6.96 -7.88 -39.84
CA SER A 586 7.06 -9.07 -38.99
C SER A 586 6.20 -10.21 -39.54
N ILE A 587 4.97 -9.90 -39.96
CA ILE A 587 4.07 -10.85 -40.64
C ILE A 587 4.71 -11.35 -41.95
N VAL A 588 5.25 -10.45 -42.76
CA VAL A 588 5.89 -10.83 -44.03
C VAL A 588 7.14 -11.68 -43.79
N ARG A 589 8.02 -11.33 -42.85
CA ARG A 589 9.20 -12.15 -42.52
C ARG A 589 8.81 -13.53 -41.99
N CYS A 590 7.73 -13.64 -41.21
CA CYS A 590 7.17 -14.93 -40.81
C CYS A 590 6.77 -15.77 -42.04
N LEU A 591 5.97 -15.20 -42.95
CA LEU A 591 5.54 -15.88 -44.19
C LEU A 591 6.74 -16.28 -45.08
N LEU A 592 7.75 -15.42 -45.20
CA LEU A 592 8.99 -15.74 -45.92
C LEU A 592 9.73 -16.93 -45.31
N ASN A 593 9.81 -17.02 -43.98
CA ASN A 593 10.44 -18.15 -43.32
C ASN A 593 9.68 -19.46 -43.59
N LEU A 594 8.35 -19.47 -43.45
CA LEU A 594 7.53 -20.66 -43.74
C LEU A 594 7.79 -21.17 -45.17
N SER A 595 7.87 -20.26 -46.15
CA SER A 595 8.15 -20.58 -47.55
C SER A 595 9.56 -21.11 -47.84
N GLN A 596 10.43 -21.28 -46.83
CA GLN A 596 11.71 -21.96 -46.99
C GLN A 596 11.56 -23.49 -46.99
N THR A 597 10.46 -24.02 -46.44
CA THR A 597 10.15 -25.46 -46.41
C THR A 597 9.18 -25.83 -47.54
N PRO A 598 9.56 -26.67 -48.52
CA PRO A 598 8.71 -27.04 -49.66
C PRO A 598 7.34 -27.59 -49.28
N ASP A 599 7.27 -28.40 -48.22
CA ASP A 599 6.03 -29.03 -47.75
C ASP A 599 4.94 -28.03 -47.31
N THR A 600 5.31 -26.77 -47.07
CA THR A 600 4.35 -25.70 -46.73
C THR A 600 3.74 -25.04 -47.97
N TRP A 601 4.39 -25.11 -49.13
CA TRP A 601 4.07 -24.24 -50.28
C TRP A 601 2.66 -24.44 -50.80
N LYS A 602 2.21 -25.69 -50.94
CA LYS A 602 0.84 -26.02 -51.35
C LYS A 602 -0.22 -25.46 -50.40
N THR A 603 0.00 -25.55 -49.09
CA THR A 603 -0.92 -25.00 -48.08
C THR A 603 -0.90 -23.47 -48.11
N MET A 604 0.27 -22.85 -48.30
CA MET A 604 0.39 -21.40 -48.48
C MET A 604 -0.29 -20.91 -49.77
N ALA A 605 -0.11 -21.60 -50.90
CA ALA A 605 -0.73 -21.27 -52.19
C ALA A 605 -2.26 -21.36 -52.11
N SER A 606 -2.80 -22.34 -51.37
CA SER A 606 -4.25 -22.48 -51.16
C SER A 606 -4.92 -21.31 -50.43
N GLN A 607 -4.15 -20.42 -49.77
CA GLN A 607 -4.66 -19.23 -49.10
C GLN A 607 -4.91 -18.10 -50.11
N THR A 608 -6.16 -18.00 -50.58
CA THR A 608 -6.58 -17.18 -51.72
C THR A 608 -6.09 -15.72 -51.68
N SER A 609 -6.03 -15.11 -50.49
CA SER A 609 -5.61 -13.71 -50.32
C SER A 609 -4.11 -13.52 -50.07
N LEU A 610 -3.31 -14.58 -49.93
CA LEU A 610 -1.89 -14.49 -49.61
C LEU A 610 -1.10 -13.82 -50.75
N LEU A 611 -1.24 -14.32 -51.98
CA LEU A 611 -0.55 -13.76 -53.16
C LEU A 611 -0.91 -12.28 -53.38
N GLN A 612 -2.19 -11.92 -53.25
CA GLN A 612 -2.66 -10.54 -53.34
C GLN A 612 -2.00 -9.65 -52.28
N SER A 613 -1.93 -10.13 -51.03
CA SER A 613 -1.33 -9.39 -49.92
C SER A 613 0.18 -9.20 -50.12
N LEU A 614 0.89 -10.23 -50.58
CA LEU A 614 2.32 -10.16 -50.89
C LEU A 614 2.61 -9.23 -52.07
N LEU A 615 1.77 -9.23 -53.12
CA LEU A 615 1.87 -8.29 -54.25
C LEU A 615 1.66 -6.83 -53.81
N GLN A 616 0.67 -6.57 -52.94
CA GLN A 616 0.42 -5.25 -52.37
C GLN A 616 1.57 -4.77 -51.45
N PHE A 617 2.22 -5.70 -50.74
CA PHE A 617 3.41 -5.40 -49.95
C PHE A 617 4.62 -5.07 -50.85
N ALA A 618 4.84 -5.86 -51.91
CA ALA A 618 5.96 -5.69 -52.84
C ALA A 618 5.86 -4.41 -53.69
N SER A 619 4.65 -3.94 -53.99
CA SER A 619 4.40 -2.70 -54.74
C SER A 619 4.55 -1.44 -53.87
N ASN A 620 4.55 -1.56 -52.54
CA ASN A 620 4.64 -0.42 -51.64
C ASN A 620 6.05 0.20 -51.66
N ARG A 621 6.15 1.50 -51.98
CA ARG A 621 7.43 2.21 -52.13
C ARG A 621 8.26 2.20 -50.84
N SER A 622 7.63 2.28 -49.67
CA SER A 622 8.28 2.43 -48.35
C SER A 622 9.08 1.22 -47.84
N THR A 623 8.90 0.03 -48.43
CA THR A 623 9.50 -1.22 -47.90
C THR A 623 10.97 -1.40 -48.33
N ASP A 624 11.78 -1.99 -47.45
CA ASP A 624 13.15 -2.48 -47.71
C ASP A 624 13.26 -3.23 -49.07
N PRO A 625 14.18 -2.81 -49.97
CA PRO A 625 14.37 -3.46 -51.27
C PRO A 625 14.83 -4.92 -51.20
N ASN A 626 15.56 -5.32 -50.16
CA ASN A 626 15.95 -6.72 -49.97
C ASN A 626 14.71 -7.56 -49.65
N LEU A 627 13.91 -7.14 -48.66
CA LEU A 627 12.66 -7.78 -48.31
C LEU A 627 11.67 -7.85 -49.49
N LYS A 628 11.56 -6.81 -50.32
CA LYS A 628 10.77 -6.84 -51.57
C LYS A 628 11.24 -7.94 -52.53
N THR A 629 12.56 -8.13 -52.65
CA THR A 629 13.15 -9.12 -53.57
C THR A 629 12.85 -10.54 -53.09
N GLN A 630 12.95 -10.79 -51.78
CA GLN A 630 12.57 -12.06 -51.17
C GLN A 630 11.07 -12.35 -51.38
N VAL A 631 10.19 -11.36 -51.18
CA VAL A 631 8.74 -11.49 -51.42
C VAL A 631 8.42 -11.82 -52.88
N LYS A 632 9.09 -11.19 -53.85
CA LYS A 632 8.91 -11.54 -55.28
C LYS A 632 9.27 -13.00 -55.58
N ASN A 633 10.37 -13.51 -55.00
CA ASN A 633 10.77 -14.89 -55.19
C ASN A 633 9.74 -15.88 -54.60
N VAL A 634 9.14 -15.54 -53.46
CA VAL A 634 8.09 -16.36 -52.83
C VAL A 634 6.78 -16.29 -53.61
N ILE A 635 6.39 -15.13 -54.15
CA ILE A 635 5.24 -15.01 -55.08
C ILE A 635 5.41 -15.94 -56.27
N LEU A 636 6.60 -15.96 -56.91
CA LEU A 636 6.87 -16.83 -58.06
C LEU A 636 6.79 -18.33 -57.71
N ARG A 637 7.27 -18.73 -56.53
CA ARG A 637 7.15 -20.12 -56.05
C ARG A 637 5.71 -20.52 -55.79
N LEU A 638 4.98 -19.72 -55.00
CA LEU A 638 3.59 -20.02 -54.65
C LEU A 638 2.65 -19.97 -55.86
N ALA A 639 2.94 -19.15 -56.87
CA ALA A 639 2.20 -19.13 -58.13
C ALA A 639 2.45 -20.35 -59.04
N ALA A 640 3.50 -21.15 -58.77
CA ALA A 640 3.76 -22.41 -59.48
C ALA A 640 3.08 -23.63 -58.82
N GLU A 641 2.50 -23.45 -57.64
CA GLU A 641 1.73 -24.46 -56.88
C GLU A 641 0.20 -24.30 -57.06
N LEU A 642 -0.23 -23.31 -57.87
CA LEU A 642 -1.61 -23.04 -58.27
C LEU A 642 -1.92 -23.63 -59.64
#